data_AF-A0A930P7S4-F1
#
_entry.id   AF-A0A930P7S4-F1
#
_cell.length_a   1.000
_cell.length_b   1.000
_cell.length_c   1.000
_cell.angle_alpha   90.00
_cell.angle_beta   90.00
_cell.angle_gamma   90.00
#
_symmetry.space_group_name_H-M   'P 1'
#
loop_
_entity.id
_entity.type
_entity.pdbx_description
1 polymer ?
#
loop_
_entity_poly.entity_id
_entity_poly.type
_entity_poly.pdbx_seq_one_letter_code
_entity_poly.pdbx_strand_id
1 'polypeptide(L)'
;MSEQIPAEWGNFYLKDVSFVNLMMRRIYNVLIVANPYDAFMLEDDGRVEEKIYNEYMELGLRYPPTFTQVSTIEEASKVLNTVDIDLVICMPGNADNDAFDVARAVKAEFPDIHCVVLTPFSHGITKRIQNEDLSIFDYVFCWLGNTNLILSIIKLMEDKMNIDNDIHEVGVQMILLVEDSIRFYSSILPNLYSYILTQSQNFATEALTRHDASLRQRGRPKVVLARTYEEAWDIYQRYKDNCLGVISDVRFPINNVEDKGSSGTEGNIPVSEKDPEAGLKLLRAIRKEDEYLPLIIESSESENREKAEAEGFHFVDKNSKKMSVDLRHLLEEHMGFGDFIFRNPETREEVMRIRSLKELQDNIFKIPRDSMLYHISRNHMSRWLSARAIFPVSSFLKGITWHKLQDVDMHRQIIFDAIVAYRRMRNVGVVALFDRRKFDRYAHFARIGDGSLGGKGRGLAFLDNVIKLRPDFNRFPNAKVQIPKTVVLCTDVFDSFMEQNNLYQIALSDASDEEILQAFLRAQLPDEFIGDFFTFFEATRSPIAVRSSSLLEDSHYQPFAGIYSTYMIPYLEDKYEMLRMLACAIKAVYASVYYRDSKAYMTATSNVIDQEKMAVILQQVVGKEYGDHFYPNISGVLRSLNYYPIGEEKAEEGIASLALGLGKYIVDGGQTLRVCPFHPHQVLQMSEMEIALRETQTQFYALDMKHISEDFKVDDGFNILKLRVKDAEADGSLQYITSTYSPEDHAIYDGLYEGGRKVISFCGVLQQNVFPLPELLQMAMTYGAEAMRRPVEIEFAVNLNDDRTGELYLLQIRPIVDSKQMLDEDLTTIPDDQCLLRSHNSLGHGVSDDVQDVVYVKTDSSFTASNNPTIADEIERINRKFLDTDKNYVLIGPGRWGSSDPWLGIPVKWPHISAARVIVEEGLEHYRVDPSQGTHFFQNLTSFGVGYFTINPYKEDGFYQRSVLDALPAVEEIQWVRHVRFPNPLKIMMDGKKQEALIMLPQEEKE
;
A
#
# COMPACT_ATOMS: atom_id res chain seq x y z
N MET A 1 19.08 -18.19 -31.78
CA MET A 1 20.32 -17.92 -31.04
C MET A 1 20.01 -16.73 -30.14
N SER A 2 20.07 -16.92 -28.82
CA SER A 2 19.79 -15.88 -27.83
C SER A 2 21.02 -14.98 -27.71
N GLU A 3 21.07 -13.89 -28.47
CA GLU A 3 22.06 -12.85 -28.20
C GLU A 3 21.70 -12.21 -26.84
N GLN A 4 22.59 -12.40 -25.86
CA GLN A 4 22.44 -11.84 -24.52
C GLN A 4 22.56 -10.32 -24.59
N ILE A 5 21.67 -9.61 -23.90
CA ILE A 5 21.76 -8.15 -23.72
C ILE A 5 23.17 -7.84 -23.18
N PRO A 6 23.93 -6.92 -23.80
CA PRO A 6 25.23 -6.50 -23.28
C PRO A 6 25.14 -6.17 -21.79
N ALA A 7 26.13 -6.61 -21.00
CA ALA A 7 26.10 -6.50 -19.54
C ALA A 7 25.92 -5.04 -19.04
N GLU A 8 26.32 -4.06 -19.85
CA GLU A 8 26.12 -2.63 -19.61
C GLU A 8 24.65 -2.18 -19.57
N TRP A 9 23.72 -2.94 -20.16
CA TRP A 9 22.28 -2.65 -20.17
C TRP A 9 21.43 -3.70 -19.44
N GLY A 10 22.04 -4.79 -18.97
CA GLY A 10 21.36 -5.88 -18.25
C GLY A 10 21.12 -5.61 -16.75
N ASN A 11 21.89 -4.74 -16.11
CA ASN A 11 21.78 -4.39 -14.69
C ASN A 11 21.76 -2.86 -14.50
N PHE A 12 20.58 -2.24 -14.52
CA PHE A 12 20.43 -0.81 -14.20
C PHE A 12 19.55 -0.61 -12.97
N TYR A 13 19.98 0.32 -12.10
CA TYR A 13 19.23 0.73 -10.92
C TYR A 13 18.43 1.99 -11.27
N LEU A 14 17.10 1.88 -11.26
CA LEU A 14 16.24 3.06 -11.32
C LEU A 14 16.25 3.72 -9.93
N LYS A 15 16.52 5.02 -9.89
CA LYS A 15 16.37 5.83 -8.69
C LYS A 15 14.97 6.42 -8.67
N ASP A 16 14.27 6.29 -7.55
CA ASP A 16 12.96 6.93 -7.41
C ASP A 16 13.11 8.46 -7.39
N VAL A 17 12.12 9.13 -7.96
CA VAL A 17 12.12 10.57 -8.17
C VAL A 17 11.30 11.24 -7.08
N SER A 18 11.95 12.09 -6.28
CA SER A 18 11.25 12.94 -5.31
C SER A 18 10.60 14.13 -6.03
N PHE A 19 9.37 13.96 -6.49
CA PHE A 19 8.55 15.07 -7.00
C PHE A 19 8.23 16.15 -5.94
N VAL A 20 8.45 15.84 -4.66
CA VAL A 20 8.29 16.77 -3.54
C VAL A 20 9.23 17.96 -3.67
N ASN A 21 10.44 17.74 -4.19
CA ASN A 21 11.50 18.75 -4.32
C ASN A 21 11.36 19.62 -5.58
N LEU A 22 10.31 19.44 -6.37
CA LEU A 22 10.05 20.25 -7.57
C LEU A 22 9.12 21.43 -7.26
N MET A 23 9.32 22.54 -7.98
CA MET A 23 8.56 23.78 -7.80
C MET A 23 8.52 24.24 -6.34
N MET A 24 9.69 24.30 -5.71
CA MET A 24 9.85 24.70 -4.31
C MET A 24 9.53 26.19 -4.10
N ARG A 25 9.76 27.02 -5.12
CA ARG A 25 9.41 28.44 -5.10
C ARG A 25 8.10 28.67 -5.85
N ARG A 26 7.16 29.38 -5.24
CA ARG A 26 5.84 29.68 -5.81
C ARG A 26 5.49 31.13 -5.57
N ILE A 27 4.63 31.66 -6.42
CA ILE A 27 4.09 33.01 -6.29
C ILE A 27 2.78 32.90 -5.54
N TYR A 28 2.72 33.47 -4.33
CA TYR A 28 1.56 33.49 -3.45
C TYR A 28 0.90 34.87 -3.41
N ASN A 29 1.69 35.94 -3.41
CA ASN A 29 1.18 37.29 -3.28
C ASN A 29 1.59 38.14 -4.49
N VAL A 30 0.59 38.59 -5.24
CA VAL A 30 0.77 39.42 -6.43
C VAL A 30 0.28 40.84 -6.15
N LEU A 31 1.17 41.82 -6.30
CA LEU A 31 0.83 43.23 -6.21
C LEU A 31 0.51 43.77 -7.62
N ILE A 32 -0.73 44.22 -7.83
CA ILE A 32 -1.16 44.88 -9.06
C ILE A 32 -1.09 46.39 -8.84
N VAL A 33 -0.21 47.06 -9.58
CA VAL A 33 -0.11 48.52 -9.61
C VAL A 33 -0.88 49.03 -10.83
N ALA A 34 -2.08 49.54 -10.61
CA ALA A 34 -2.97 49.99 -11.67
C ALA A 34 -3.79 51.20 -11.20
N ASN A 35 -4.22 52.06 -12.14
CA ASN A 35 -5.20 53.09 -11.81
C ASN A 35 -6.57 52.43 -11.52
N PRO A 36 -7.49 53.12 -10.82
CA PRO A 36 -8.79 52.55 -10.44
C PRO A 36 -9.63 52.05 -11.62
N TYR A 37 -9.49 52.64 -12.81
CA TYR A 37 -10.23 52.22 -14.00
C TYR A 37 -9.67 50.93 -14.61
N ASP A 38 -8.35 50.83 -14.74
CA ASP A 38 -7.67 49.62 -15.25
C ASP A 38 -7.81 48.45 -14.26
N ALA A 39 -7.79 48.74 -12.95
CA ALA A 39 -8.09 47.78 -11.89
C ALA A 39 -9.54 47.27 -11.98
N PHE A 40 -10.51 48.18 -12.17
CA PHE A 40 -11.90 47.80 -12.40
C PHE A 40 -12.08 46.96 -13.67
N MET A 41 -11.38 47.29 -14.77
CA MET A 41 -11.41 46.51 -16.01
C MET A 41 -10.91 45.07 -15.80
N LEU A 42 -9.88 44.86 -14.97
CA LEU A 42 -9.42 43.53 -14.60
C LEU A 42 -10.48 42.75 -13.80
N GLU A 43 -11.19 43.41 -12.88
CA GLU A 43 -12.22 42.77 -12.07
C GLU A 43 -13.49 42.43 -12.86
N ASP A 44 -13.99 43.36 -13.69
CA ASP A 44 -15.29 43.24 -14.37
C ASP A 44 -15.25 42.33 -15.62
N ASP A 45 -14.18 42.41 -16.44
CA ASP A 45 -14.02 41.51 -17.61
C ASP A 45 -13.67 40.06 -17.19
N GLY A 46 -13.26 39.85 -15.94
CA GLY A 46 -12.47 38.68 -15.59
C GLY A 46 -12.87 37.90 -14.35
N ARG A 47 -13.35 38.54 -13.28
CA ARG A 47 -13.25 37.99 -11.91
C ARG A 47 -11.93 37.23 -11.73
N VAL A 48 -10.81 37.92 -11.96
CA VAL A 48 -9.47 37.33 -12.11
C VAL A 48 -9.15 36.39 -10.94
N GLU A 49 -9.48 36.78 -9.71
CA GLU A 49 -9.32 35.92 -8.53
C GLU A 49 -10.16 34.63 -8.63
N GLU A 50 -11.45 34.72 -8.98
CA GLU A 50 -12.33 33.54 -9.10
C GLU A 50 -11.88 32.62 -10.24
N LYS A 51 -11.47 33.16 -11.39
CA LYS A 51 -10.97 32.36 -12.50
C LYS A 51 -9.65 31.68 -12.18
N ILE A 52 -8.71 32.39 -11.58
CA ILE A 52 -7.43 31.81 -11.16
C ILE A 52 -7.67 30.76 -10.06
N TYR A 53 -8.57 31.03 -9.12
CA TYR A 53 -8.98 30.04 -8.12
C TYR A 53 -9.55 28.78 -8.79
N ASN A 54 -10.52 28.93 -9.69
CA ASN A 54 -11.14 27.81 -10.40
C ASN A 54 -10.13 27.03 -11.24
N GLU A 55 -9.23 27.72 -11.94
CA GLU A 55 -8.20 27.06 -12.76
C GLU A 55 -7.18 26.34 -11.87
N TYR A 56 -6.77 26.89 -10.72
CA TYR A 56 -5.94 26.17 -9.75
C TYR A 56 -6.67 24.95 -9.16
N MET A 57 -7.96 25.06 -8.86
CA MET A 57 -8.78 23.95 -8.35
C MET A 57 -8.98 22.84 -9.40
N GLU A 58 -9.34 23.19 -10.64
CA GLU A 58 -9.47 22.25 -11.76
C GLU A 58 -8.14 21.53 -12.01
N LEU A 59 -7.01 22.26 -11.93
CA LEU A 59 -5.67 21.71 -12.10
C LEU A 59 -5.15 20.95 -10.88
N GLY A 60 -5.90 20.90 -9.77
CA GLY A 60 -5.48 20.20 -8.54
C GLY A 60 -4.26 20.86 -7.85
N LEU A 61 -4.00 22.13 -8.13
CA LEU A 61 -2.92 22.92 -7.55
C LEU A 61 -3.38 23.54 -6.23
N ARG A 62 -2.60 23.34 -5.17
CA ARG A 62 -2.86 23.95 -3.85
C ARG A 62 -2.33 25.39 -3.80
N TYR A 63 -3.06 26.24 -3.08
CA TYR A 63 -2.75 27.65 -2.80
C TYR A 63 -2.76 28.54 -4.05
N PRO A 64 -3.94 28.99 -4.50
CA PRO A 64 -4.01 30.01 -5.55
C PRO A 64 -3.40 31.33 -5.04
N PRO A 65 -2.74 32.11 -5.93
CA PRO A 65 -2.18 33.40 -5.57
C PRO A 65 -3.28 34.40 -5.19
N THR A 66 -2.97 35.24 -4.22
CA THR A 66 -3.80 36.36 -3.79
C THR A 66 -3.35 37.65 -4.47
N PHE A 67 -4.29 38.53 -4.77
CA PHE A 67 -4.02 39.77 -5.49
C PHE A 67 -4.27 40.96 -4.59
N THR A 68 -3.31 41.88 -4.51
CA THR A 68 -3.48 43.16 -3.83
C THR A 68 -3.35 44.27 -4.84
N GLN A 69 -4.33 45.16 -4.91
CA GLN A 69 -4.33 46.28 -5.85
C GLN A 69 -3.91 47.57 -5.14
N VAL A 70 -3.03 48.34 -5.78
CA VAL A 70 -2.58 49.64 -5.30
C VAL A 70 -2.51 50.65 -6.45
N SER A 71 -2.72 51.92 -6.12
CA SER A 71 -2.75 53.01 -7.11
C SER A 71 -1.64 54.04 -6.92
N THR A 72 -0.98 54.08 -5.75
CA THR A 72 0.05 55.07 -5.41
C THR A 72 1.30 54.43 -4.78
N ILE A 73 2.42 55.18 -4.78
CA ILE A 73 3.70 54.75 -4.16
C ILE A 73 3.53 54.50 -2.66
N GLU A 74 2.76 55.34 -1.98
CA GLU A 74 2.51 55.25 -0.54
C GLU A 74 1.71 54.00 -0.18
N GLU A 75 0.69 53.66 -0.97
CA GLU A 75 -0.07 52.41 -0.83
C GLU A 75 0.81 51.19 -1.10
N ALA A 76 1.59 51.21 -2.18
CA ALA A 76 2.50 50.13 -2.54
C ALA A 76 3.54 49.88 -1.44
N SER A 77 4.18 50.93 -0.93
CA SER A 77 5.17 50.84 0.16
C SER A 77 4.54 50.31 1.45
N LYS A 78 3.30 50.69 1.77
CA LYS A 78 2.59 50.16 2.93
C LYS A 78 2.32 48.66 2.81
N VAL A 79 1.90 48.20 1.63
CA VAL A 79 1.67 46.77 1.37
C VAL A 79 2.99 46.00 1.44
N LEU A 80 4.04 46.48 0.76
CA LEU A 80 5.36 45.82 0.75
C LEU A 80 6.01 45.73 2.13
N ASN A 81 5.72 46.66 3.04
CA ASN A 81 6.20 46.62 4.42
C ASN A 81 5.38 45.69 5.34
N THR A 82 4.21 45.22 4.90
CA THR A 82 3.29 44.41 5.72
C THR A 82 3.06 43.00 5.16
N VAL A 83 3.28 42.80 3.87
CA VAL A 83 3.06 41.55 3.14
C VAL A 83 4.28 41.26 2.27
N ASP A 84 4.78 40.02 2.33
CA ASP A 84 5.83 39.55 1.44
C ASP A 84 5.25 39.36 0.03
N ILE A 85 5.55 40.29 -0.88
CA ILE A 85 5.11 40.26 -2.28
C ILE A 85 6.11 39.48 -3.14
N ASP A 86 5.63 38.53 -3.93
CA ASP A 86 6.46 37.69 -4.80
C ASP A 86 6.58 38.25 -6.24
N LEU A 87 5.52 38.91 -6.72
CA LEU A 87 5.41 39.42 -8.10
C LEU A 87 4.66 40.75 -8.12
N VAL A 88 5.20 41.71 -8.89
CA VAL A 88 4.55 43.00 -9.14
C VAL A 88 4.13 43.10 -10.60
N ILE A 89 2.84 43.33 -10.85
CA ILE A 89 2.27 43.55 -12.19
C ILE A 89 1.89 45.02 -12.32
N CYS A 90 2.56 45.75 -13.23
CA CYS A 90 2.34 47.18 -13.43
C CYS A 90 1.51 47.45 -14.68
N MET A 91 0.40 48.16 -14.54
CA MET A 91 -0.49 48.56 -15.64
C MET A 91 -0.41 50.07 -15.88
N PRO A 92 0.31 50.52 -16.92
CA PRO A 92 0.42 51.94 -17.22
C PRO A 92 -0.87 52.48 -17.85
N GLY A 93 -1.43 53.53 -17.25
CA GLY A 93 -2.63 54.21 -17.74
C GLY A 93 -2.34 55.28 -18.80
N ASN A 94 -3.41 55.84 -19.38
CA ASN A 94 -3.33 56.89 -20.41
C ASN A 94 -2.95 58.29 -19.86
N ALA A 95 -3.09 58.55 -18.54
CA ALA A 95 -3.09 59.92 -18.01
C ALA A 95 -1.88 60.33 -17.14
N ASP A 96 -1.18 59.44 -16.41
CA ASP A 96 -0.03 59.85 -15.56
C ASP A 96 1.04 58.74 -15.42
N ASN A 97 2.27 59.11 -15.06
CA ASN A 97 3.47 58.24 -15.03
C ASN A 97 3.57 57.36 -13.75
N ASP A 98 2.59 57.40 -12.87
CA ASP A 98 2.68 56.87 -11.51
C ASP A 98 3.00 55.37 -11.45
N ALA A 99 2.47 54.53 -12.35
CA ALA A 99 2.69 53.08 -12.28
C ALA A 99 4.15 52.65 -12.51
N PHE A 100 4.88 53.34 -13.41
CA PHE A 100 6.30 53.08 -13.65
C PHE A 100 7.17 53.64 -12.52
N ASP A 101 6.80 54.79 -11.96
CA ASP A 101 7.49 55.38 -10.82
C ASP A 101 7.33 54.54 -9.56
N VAL A 102 6.14 53.97 -9.32
CA VAL A 102 5.91 52.95 -8.29
C VAL A 102 6.81 51.75 -8.54
N ALA A 103 6.81 51.16 -9.74
CA ALA A 103 7.64 49.99 -10.04
C ALA A 103 9.13 50.24 -9.81
N ARG A 104 9.63 51.42 -10.21
CA ARG A 104 11.01 51.85 -9.96
C ARG A 104 11.32 51.99 -8.48
N ALA A 105 10.42 52.59 -7.70
CA ALA A 105 10.56 52.70 -6.25
C ALA A 105 10.60 51.31 -5.59
N VAL A 106 9.69 50.41 -5.99
CA VAL A 106 9.67 49.03 -5.49
C VAL A 106 10.96 48.29 -5.83
N LYS A 107 11.46 48.37 -7.07
CA LYS A 107 12.69 47.68 -7.48
C LYS A 107 13.95 48.27 -6.82
N ALA A 108 13.94 49.56 -6.48
CA ALA A 108 15.04 50.21 -5.77
C ALA A 108 15.13 49.77 -4.30
N GLU A 109 13.99 49.55 -3.65
CA GLU A 109 13.92 49.10 -2.25
C GLU A 109 13.98 47.56 -2.13
N PHE A 110 13.43 46.85 -3.12
CA PHE A 110 13.35 45.38 -3.17
C PHE A 110 13.86 44.85 -4.53
N PRO A 111 15.19 44.71 -4.70
CA PRO A 111 15.80 44.34 -5.99
C PRO A 111 15.41 42.94 -6.49
N ASP A 112 15.10 42.02 -5.57
CA ASP A 112 14.87 40.61 -5.88
C ASP A 112 13.42 40.30 -6.34
N ILE A 113 12.47 41.23 -6.13
CA ILE A 113 11.06 41.02 -6.52
C ILE A 113 10.93 41.08 -8.04
N HIS A 114 10.23 40.11 -8.64
CA HIS A 114 9.97 40.11 -10.07
C HIS A 114 8.96 41.21 -10.45
N CYS A 115 9.27 41.97 -11.50
CA CYS A 115 8.43 43.07 -11.96
C CYS A 115 8.08 42.85 -13.43
N VAL A 116 6.79 42.88 -13.76
CA VAL A 116 6.29 42.74 -15.14
C VAL A 116 5.34 43.88 -15.48
N VAL A 117 5.32 44.28 -16.75
CA VAL A 117 4.38 45.29 -17.26
C VAL A 117 3.21 44.60 -17.94
N LEU A 118 1.98 45.07 -17.74
CA LEU A 118 0.80 44.62 -18.47
C LEU A 118 0.07 45.83 -19.07
N THR A 119 0.23 46.04 -20.37
CA THR A 119 -0.25 47.24 -21.07
C THR A 119 -1.50 46.93 -21.92
N PRO A 120 -2.55 47.77 -21.88
CA PRO A 120 -3.65 47.71 -22.85
C PRO A 120 -3.20 48.22 -24.24
N PHE A 121 -3.74 47.65 -25.31
CA PHE A 121 -3.31 48.01 -26.67
C PHE A 121 -3.89 49.37 -27.10
N SER A 122 -3.11 50.44 -26.97
CA SER A 122 -3.40 51.75 -27.57
C SER A 122 -2.19 52.28 -28.34
N HIS A 123 -2.43 52.91 -29.50
CA HIS A 123 -1.37 53.51 -30.34
C HIS A 123 -0.54 54.57 -29.59
N GLY A 124 -1.10 55.17 -28.53
CA GLY A 124 -0.40 56.15 -27.69
C GLY A 124 0.58 55.49 -26.72
N ILE A 125 0.23 54.34 -26.14
CA ILE A 125 1.07 53.66 -25.14
C ILE A 125 2.30 53.01 -25.78
N THR A 126 2.18 52.43 -26.98
CA THR A 126 3.34 51.81 -27.67
C THR A 126 4.46 52.81 -27.96
N LYS A 127 4.11 54.04 -28.37
CA LYS A 127 5.09 55.13 -28.55
C LYS A 127 5.69 55.62 -27.24
N ARG A 128 4.95 55.50 -26.13
CA ARG A 128 5.42 55.90 -24.80
C ARG A 128 6.39 54.87 -24.22
N ILE A 129 6.08 53.58 -24.35
CA ILE A 129 6.94 52.45 -23.95
C ILE A 129 8.29 52.48 -24.68
N GLN A 130 8.33 52.92 -25.95
CA GLN A 130 9.58 53.06 -26.71
C GLN A 130 10.55 54.09 -26.13
N ASN A 131 10.06 55.07 -25.36
CA ASN A 131 10.86 56.14 -24.78
C ASN A 131 11.08 55.97 -23.26
N GLU A 132 10.56 54.90 -22.65
CA GLU A 132 10.72 54.59 -21.22
C GLU A 132 11.84 53.55 -21.01
N ASP A 133 12.52 53.63 -19.86
CA ASP A 133 13.50 52.62 -19.47
C ASP A 133 12.79 51.38 -18.90
N LEU A 134 12.87 50.28 -19.64
CA LEU A 134 12.24 49.00 -19.31
C LEU A 134 13.20 48.00 -18.66
N SER A 135 14.44 48.39 -18.40
CA SER A 135 15.50 47.49 -17.91
C SER A 135 15.19 46.84 -16.56
N ILE A 136 14.35 47.48 -15.74
CA ILE A 136 13.93 46.98 -14.43
C ILE A 136 12.89 45.85 -14.49
N PHE A 137 12.23 45.68 -15.65
CA PHE A 137 11.16 44.70 -15.82
C PHE A 137 11.69 43.41 -16.46
N ASP A 138 11.25 42.28 -15.91
CA ASP A 138 11.54 40.97 -16.48
C ASP A 138 10.94 40.84 -17.89
N TYR A 139 9.65 41.18 -18.04
CA TYR A 139 8.89 41.08 -19.29
C TYR A 139 7.80 42.14 -19.40
N VAL A 140 7.39 42.45 -20.63
CA VAL A 140 6.29 43.38 -20.95
C VAL A 140 5.17 42.62 -21.64
N PHE A 141 3.94 42.64 -21.16
CA PHE A 141 2.82 41.88 -21.75
C PHE A 141 1.76 42.82 -22.28
N CYS A 142 1.04 42.36 -23.31
CA CYS A 142 -0.12 43.04 -23.87
C CYS A 142 -1.40 42.40 -23.33
N TRP A 143 -2.25 43.20 -22.66
CA TRP A 143 -3.59 42.75 -22.28
C TRP A 143 -4.48 42.67 -23.51
N LEU A 144 -4.94 41.45 -23.83
CA LEU A 144 -5.80 41.14 -24.96
C LEU A 144 -7.25 40.81 -24.53
N GLY A 145 -7.62 41.14 -23.28
CA GLY A 145 -8.91 40.72 -22.69
C GLY A 145 -8.96 39.24 -22.31
N ASN A 146 -7.81 38.58 -22.19
CA ASN A 146 -7.70 37.16 -21.82
C ASN A 146 -7.11 37.02 -20.41
N THR A 147 -7.93 36.61 -19.45
CA THR A 147 -7.55 36.37 -18.05
C THR A 147 -6.45 35.31 -17.89
N ASN A 148 -6.38 34.33 -18.80
CA ASN A 148 -5.39 33.24 -18.73
C ASN A 148 -3.97 33.76 -18.96
N LEU A 149 -3.80 34.98 -19.46
CA LEU A 149 -2.51 35.65 -19.55
C LEU A 149 -1.90 35.89 -18.18
N ILE A 150 -2.67 36.30 -17.17
CA ILE A 150 -2.14 36.54 -15.81
C ILE A 150 -1.63 35.22 -15.24
N LEU A 151 -2.38 34.13 -15.40
CA LEU A 151 -1.91 32.80 -15.02
C LEU A 151 -0.61 32.45 -15.74
N SER A 152 -0.51 32.71 -17.04
CA SER A 152 0.68 32.42 -17.83
C SER A 152 1.90 33.22 -17.39
N ILE A 153 1.72 34.49 -17.01
CA ILE A 153 2.77 35.35 -16.46
C ILE A 153 3.29 34.74 -15.16
N ILE A 154 2.38 34.38 -14.24
CA ILE A 154 2.73 33.76 -12.97
C ILE A 154 3.49 32.45 -13.22
N LYS A 155 3.01 31.59 -14.11
CA LYS A 155 3.68 30.31 -14.42
C LYS A 155 5.02 30.50 -15.11
N LEU A 156 5.18 31.52 -15.96
CA LEU A 156 6.46 31.86 -16.58
C LEU A 156 7.48 32.31 -15.53
N MET A 157 7.06 33.10 -14.55
CA MET A 157 7.95 33.54 -13.48
C MET A 157 8.31 32.38 -12.55
N GLU A 158 7.33 31.55 -12.16
CA GLU A 158 7.58 30.33 -11.39
C GLU A 158 8.53 29.37 -12.12
N ASP A 159 8.35 29.17 -13.43
CA ASP A 159 9.23 28.32 -14.24
C ASP A 159 10.66 28.90 -14.26
N LYS A 160 10.82 30.22 -14.44
CA LYS A 160 12.13 30.91 -14.36
C LYS A 160 12.79 30.74 -12.99
N MET A 161 12.03 30.82 -11.90
CA MET A 161 12.54 30.69 -10.53
C MET A 161 13.00 29.27 -10.17
N ASN A 162 12.47 28.24 -10.83
CA ASN A 162 12.68 26.84 -10.45
C ASN A 162 13.47 26.01 -11.49
N ILE A 163 13.62 26.49 -12.73
CA ILE A 163 14.17 25.68 -13.84
C ILE A 163 15.53 25.03 -13.51
N ASP A 164 16.47 25.77 -12.91
CA ASP A 164 17.79 25.25 -12.53
C ASP A 164 17.66 24.05 -11.58
N ASN A 165 16.92 24.22 -10.47
CA ASN A 165 16.72 23.18 -9.47
C ASN A 165 15.96 21.97 -10.04
N ASP A 166 14.86 22.23 -10.75
CA ASP A 166 13.96 21.19 -11.26
C ASP A 166 14.66 20.31 -12.33
N ILE A 167 15.52 20.90 -13.16
CA ILE A 167 16.35 20.16 -14.13
C ILE A 167 17.43 19.34 -13.40
N HIS A 168 18.15 19.94 -12.45
CA HIS A 168 19.26 19.24 -11.77
C HIS A 168 18.81 18.11 -10.85
N GLU A 169 17.71 18.28 -10.10
CA GLU A 169 17.25 17.27 -9.13
C GLU A 169 16.67 16.03 -9.81
N VAL A 170 15.91 16.22 -10.89
CA VAL A 170 15.00 15.19 -11.41
C VAL A 170 15.04 15.04 -12.94
N GLY A 171 15.61 16.00 -13.66
CA GLY A 171 15.65 15.97 -15.12
C GLY A 171 14.36 16.48 -15.79
N VAL A 172 13.67 17.44 -15.16
CA VAL A 172 12.52 18.13 -15.78
C VAL A 172 12.92 18.67 -17.16
N GLN A 173 11.97 18.74 -18.09
CA GLN A 173 12.24 19.20 -19.46
C GLN A 173 11.87 20.68 -19.63
N MET A 174 12.47 21.35 -20.61
CA MET A 174 12.14 22.73 -20.99
C MET A 174 11.64 22.84 -22.43
N ILE A 175 10.79 23.83 -22.67
CA ILE A 175 10.39 24.29 -24.00
C ILE A 175 10.90 25.71 -24.16
N LEU A 176 11.75 25.93 -25.17
CA LEU A 176 12.28 27.26 -25.48
C LEU A 176 11.34 27.97 -26.45
N LEU A 177 10.78 29.10 -26.03
CA LEU A 177 10.02 30.01 -26.87
C LEU A 177 10.89 31.23 -27.17
N VAL A 178 11.16 31.51 -28.44
CA VAL A 178 11.92 32.67 -28.91
C VAL A 178 10.97 33.60 -29.66
N GLU A 179 10.56 34.68 -29.00
CA GLU A 179 9.59 35.63 -29.55
C GLU A 179 9.84 37.02 -28.95
N ASP A 180 10.11 38.00 -29.80
CA ASP A 180 10.42 39.37 -29.37
C ASP A 180 9.20 40.31 -29.46
N SER A 181 8.16 39.92 -30.20
CA SER A 181 6.92 40.68 -30.28
C SER A 181 6.07 40.47 -29.03
N ILE A 182 5.96 41.54 -28.24
CA ILE A 182 5.09 41.63 -27.05
C ILE A 182 3.70 41.07 -27.30
N ARG A 183 3.11 41.39 -28.45
CA ARG A 183 1.75 40.96 -28.82
C ARG A 183 1.68 39.45 -29.05
N PHE A 184 2.69 38.85 -29.70
CA PHE A 184 2.64 37.43 -30.07
C PHE A 184 2.89 36.54 -28.86
N TYR A 185 3.93 36.75 -28.06
CA TYR A 185 4.10 35.89 -26.87
C TYR A 185 2.98 36.07 -25.85
N SER A 186 2.39 37.27 -25.73
CA SER A 186 1.20 37.47 -24.89
C SER A 186 -0.04 36.71 -25.38
N SER A 187 -0.08 36.31 -26.65
CA SER A 187 -1.13 35.47 -27.24
C SER A 187 -0.79 33.97 -27.23
N ILE A 188 0.49 33.61 -27.35
CA ILE A 188 0.95 32.21 -27.45
C ILE A 188 0.99 31.56 -26.06
N LEU A 189 1.55 32.25 -25.07
CA LEU A 189 1.77 31.72 -23.72
C LEU A 189 0.49 31.15 -23.07
N PRO A 190 -0.68 31.81 -23.11
CA PRO A 190 -1.92 31.26 -22.57
C PRO A 190 -2.30 29.91 -23.17
N ASN A 191 -2.16 29.78 -24.49
CA ASN A 191 -2.49 28.52 -25.18
C ASN A 191 -1.46 27.44 -24.83
N LEU A 192 -0.16 27.79 -24.85
CA LEU A 192 0.92 26.87 -24.54
C LEU A 192 0.80 26.31 -23.11
N TYR A 193 0.60 27.18 -22.11
CA TYR A 193 0.43 26.74 -20.71
C TYR A 193 -0.82 25.90 -20.51
N SER A 194 -1.96 26.29 -21.10
CA SER A 194 -3.18 25.50 -21.04
C SER A 194 -2.96 24.08 -21.55
N TYR A 195 -2.23 23.92 -22.66
CA TYR A 195 -1.89 22.60 -23.20
C TYR A 195 -0.96 21.81 -22.30
N ILE A 196 0.12 22.42 -21.80
CA ILE A 196 1.07 21.74 -20.89
C ILE A 196 0.35 21.27 -19.62
N LEU A 197 -0.52 22.11 -19.04
CA LEU A 197 -1.25 21.81 -17.81
C LEU A 197 -2.28 20.68 -18.02
N THR A 198 -3.03 20.72 -19.12
CA THR A 198 -3.97 19.65 -19.49
C THR A 198 -3.24 18.31 -19.69
N GLN A 199 -2.11 18.34 -20.38
CA GLN A 199 -1.27 17.15 -20.56
C GLN A 199 -0.78 16.62 -19.21
N SER A 200 -0.37 17.52 -18.30
CA SER A 200 0.05 17.19 -16.95
C SER A 200 -0.98 16.40 -16.15
N GLN A 201 -2.26 16.78 -16.26
CA GLN A 201 -3.35 16.05 -15.64
C GLN A 201 -3.53 14.65 -16.25
N ASN A 202 -3.49 14.54 -17.59
CA ASN A 202 -3.74 13.28 -18.29
C ASN A 202 -2.76 12.17 -17.87
N PHE A 203 -1.47 12.48 -17.71
CA PHE A 203 -0.50 11.48 -17.26
C PHE A 203 -0.39 11.34 -15.74
N ALA A 204 -0.86 12.31 -14.95
CA ALA A 204 -0.99 12.15 -13.49
C ALA A 204 -1.92 10.96 -13.12
N THR A 205 -2.81 10.56 -14.03
CA THR A 205 -3.64 9.35 -13.88
C THR A 205 -2.84 8.05 -13.75
N GLU A 206 -1.57 8.01 -14.17
CA GLU A 206 -0.70 6.84 -13.96
C GLU A 206 -0.20 6.69 -12.51
N ALA A 207 -0.41 7.70 -11.66
CA ALA A 207 -0.06 7.61 -10.24
C ALA A 207 -0.91 6.58 -9.48
N LEU A 208 -0.35 6.04 -8.39
CA LEU A 208 -1.01 5.05 -7.53
C LEU A 208 -1.96 5.70 -6.51
N THR A 209 -1.71 6.98 -6.16
CA THR A 209 -2.50 7.74 -5.19
C THR A 209 -2.79 9.16 -5.72
N ARG A 210 -3.83 9.82 -5.18
CA ARG A 210 -4.14 11.22 -5.52
C ARG A 210 -3.02 12.19 -5.09
N HIS A 211 -2.34 11.90 -3.99
CA HIS A 211 -1.21 12.72 -3.52
C HIS A 211 -0.05 12.65 -4.51
N ASP A 212 0.34 11.44 -4.92
CA ASP A 212 1.37 11.23 -5.94
C ASP A 212 0.99 11.90 -7.27
N ALA A 213 -0.28 11.82 -7.67
CA ALA A 213 -0.77 12.45 -8.89
C ALA A 213 -0.51 13.97 -8.86
N SER A 214 -0.85 14.64 -7.75
CA SER A 214 -0.63 16.08 -7.57
C SER A 214 0.86 16.45 -7.53
N LEU A 215 1.70 15.64 -6.89
CA LEU A 215 3.15 15.85 -6.90
C LEU A 215 3.73 15.70 -8.31
N ARG A 216 3.27 14.69 -9.06
CA ARG A 216 3.78 14.38 -10.40
C ARG A 216 3.48 15.47 -11.42
N GLN A 217 2.38 16.21 -11.24
CA GLN A 217 2.07 17.38 -12.08
C GLN A 217 3.15 18.47 -12.01
N ARG A 218 3.95 18.51 -10.93
CA ARG A 218 5.08 19.44 -10.81
C ARG A 218 6.21 19.14 -11.80
N GLY A 219 6.29 17.89 -12.28
CA GLY A 219 7.22 17.45 -13.32
C GLY A 219 6.83 17.84 -14.75
N ARG A 220 5.83 18.72 -14.94
CA ARG A 220 5.49 19.27 -16.26
C ARG A 220 6.72 19.97 -16.90
N PRO A 221 6.82 20.00 -18.24
CA PRO A 221 7.81 20.82 -18.91
C PRO A 221 7.71 22.31 -18.52
N LYS A 222 8.87 22.96 -18.34
CA LYS A 222 8.99 24.39 -18.04
C LYS A 222 9.07 25.20 -19.33
N VAL A 223 8.39 26.33 -19.41
CA VAL A 223 8.53 27.23 -20.57
C VAL A 223 9.55 28.31 -20.25
N VAL A 224 10.46 28.56 -21.18
CA VAL A 224 11.44 29.65 -21.08
C VAL A 224 11.29 30.57 -22.28
N LEU A 225 11.13 31.87 -22.03
CA LEU A 225 10.97 32.89 -23.06
C LEU A 225 12.28 33.66 -23.26
N ALA A 226 12.78 33.67 -24.50
CA ALA A 226 13.91 34.47 -24.97
C ALA A 226 13.46 35.47 -26.05
N ARG A 227 14.13 36.63 -26.13
CA ARG A 227 13.78 37.72 -27.06
C ARG A 227 14.87 38.01 -28.09
N THR A 228 16.09 37.54 -27.85
CA THR A 228 17.22 37.69 -28.78
C THR A 228 17.89 36.35 -29.06
N TYR A 229 18.73 36.33 -30.11
CA TYR A 229 19.52 35.15 -30.44
C TYR A 229 20.43 34.69 -29.29
N GLU A 230 21.11 35.64 -28.64
CA GLU A 230 22.08 35.36 -27.58
C GLU A 230 21.38 34.80 -26.34
N GLU A 231 20.27 35.43 -25.91
CA GLU A 231 19.44 34.91 -24.82
C GLU A 231 19.01 33.46 -25.12
N ALA A 232 18.51 33.20 -26.34
CA ALA A 232 18.05 31.88 -26.74
C ALA A 232 19.18 30.84 -26.79
N TRP A 233 20.34 31.22 -27.33
CA TRP A 233 21.49 30.33 -27.45
C TRP A 233 22.11 30.00 -26.09
N ASP A 234 22.25 30.98 -25.20
CA ASP A 234 22.76 30.77 -23.84
C ASP A 234 21.85 29.86 -23.03
N ILE A 235 20.53 30.07 -23.11
CA ILE A 235 19.54 29.20 -22.45
C ILE A 235 19.61 27.78 -23.03
N TYR A 236 19.65 27.64 -24.35
CA TYR A 236 19.76 26.33 -25.00
C TYR A 236 21.02 25.59 -24.56
N GLN A 237 22.19 26.24 -24.59
CA GLN A 237 23.46 25.61 -24.19
C GLN A 237 23.46 25.15 -22.73
N ARG A 238 22.84 25.93 -21.84
CA ARG A 238 22.75 25.60 -20.41
C ARG A 238 21.90 24.35 -20.15
N TYR A 239 20.86 24.12 -20.95
CA TYR A 239 19.85 23.09 -20.68
C TYR A 239 19.59 22.13 -21.85
N LYS A 240 20.53 22.01 -22.80
CA LYS A 240 20.36 21.24 -24.05
C LYS A 240 19.93 19.79 -23.82
N ASP A 241 20.44 19.15 -22.76
CA ASP A 241 20.11 17.76 -22.43
C ASP A 241 18.67 17.57 -21.93
N ASN A 242 17.97 18.66 -21.62
CA ASN A 242 16.62 18.67 -21.11
C ASN A 242 15.68 19.51 -21.99
N CYS A 243 16.08 19.81 -23.22
CA CYS A 243 15.24 20.54 -24.17
C CYS A 243 14.27 19.60 -24.89
N LEU A 244 12.97 19.82 -24.72
CA LEU A 244 11.90 19.05 -25.34
C LEU A 244 11.64 19.48 -26.78
N GLY A 245 11.81 20.78 -27.06
CA GLY A 245 11.68 21.39 -28.38
C GLY A 245 11.82 22.91 -28.33
N VAL A 246 11.97 23.52 -29.50
CA VAL A 246 12.16 24.97 -29.67
C VAL A 246 11.08 25.53 -30.59
N ILE A 247 10.45 26.62 -30.18
CA ILE A 247 9.49 27.41 -30.95
C ILE A 247 10.12 28.78 -31.14
N SER A 248 10.34 29.20 -32.38
CA SER A 248 11.06 30.43 -32.68
C SER A 248 10.34 31.26 -33.73
N ASP A 249 10.26 32.57 -33.52
CA ASP A 249 9.98 33.52 -34.61
C ASP A 249 11.11 33.47 -35.65
N VAL A 250 10.88 34.02 -36.84
CA VAL A 250 11.93 34.16 -37.86
C VAL A 250 12.78 35.41 -37.63
N ARG A 251 12.17 36.52 -37.23
CA ARG A 251 12.79 37.84 -37.28
C ARG A 251 12.89 38.48 -35.90
N PHE A 252 14.08 38.39 -35.31
CA PHE A 252 14.39 39.00 -34.02
C PHE A 252 15.84 39.53 -33.99
N PRO A 253 16.21 40.34 -32.99
CA PRO A 253 17.56 40.91 -32.87
C PRO A 253 18.68 39.86 -32.76
N ILE A 254 19.78 40.09 -33.48
CA ILE A 254 21.09 39.44 -33.27
C ILE A 254 22.06 40.54 -32.84
N ASN A 255 22.54 40.49 -31.61
CA ASN A 255 23.47 41.49 -31.09
C ASN A 255 24.91 41.06 -31.41
N ASN A 256 25.50 41.65 -32.45
CA ASN A 256 26.91 41.41 -32.78
C ASN A 256 27.83 41.93 -31.66
N VAL A 257 28.70 41.05 -31.15
CA VAL A 257 29.67 41.35 -30.07
C VAL A 257 30.80 42.32 -30.53
N GLU A 258 30.89 42.67 -31.82
CA GLU A 258 31.99 43.47 -32.37
C GLU A 258 31.79 45.00 -32.38
N ASP A 259 30.59 45.54 -32.12
CA ASP A 259 30.34 47.00 -32.11
C ASP A 259 30.56 47.66 -30.73
N LYS A 260 31.57 47.22 -29.97
CA LYS A 260 32.07 47.95 -28.78
C LYS A 260 33.13 49.01 -29.14
N GLY A 261 33.06 49.55 -30.34
CA GLY A 261 34.13 50.35 -30.95
C GLY A 261 33.71 51.68 -31.56
N SER A 262 32.74 52.42 -31.01
CA SER A 262 32.67 53.89 -31.25
C SER A 262 31.78 54.64 -30.24
N SER A 263 32.43 55.41 -29.37
CA SER A 263 31.99 56.67 -28.76
C SER A 263 30.50 56.93 -28.45
N GLY A 264 30.13 56.78 -27.18
CA GLY A 264 29.55 57.83 -26.33
C GLY A 264 28.26 58.54 -26.77
N THR A 265 27.12 58.06 -26.29
CA THR A 265 26.13 58.84 -25.52
C THR A 265 25.19 57.87 -24.81
N GLU A 266 25.12 57.97 -23.48
CA GLU A 266 24.21 57.24 -22.61
C GLU A 266 22.75 57.57 -22.94
N GLY A 267 21.87 56.56 -22.98
CA GLY A 267 20.42 56.75 -22.86
C GLY A 267 19.51 56.15 -23.94
N ASN A 268 20.04 55.64 -25.06
CA ASN A 268 19.22 54.99 -26.08
C ASN A 268 19.51 53.48 -26.14
N ILE A 269 18.46 52.66 -25.97
CA ILE A 269 18.50 51.24 -26.36
C ILE A 269 18.96 51.19 -27.83
N PRO A 270 20.05 50.48 -28.16
CA PRO A 270 20.43 50.33 -29.56
C PRO A 270 19.27 49.67 -30.27
N VAL A 271 18.74 50.30 -31.33
CA VAL A 271 17.84 49.63 -32.26
C VAL A 271 18.70 48.59 -32.97
N SER A 272 18.83 47.41 -32.36
CA SER A 272 19.47 46.25 -32.96
C SER A 272 18.68 45.91 -34.22
N GLU A 273 19.33 45.97 -35.37
CA GLU A 273 18.71 45.70 -36.65
C GLU A 273 18.24 44.25 -36.66
N LYS A 274 16.91 44.03 -36.75
CA LYS A 274 16.35 42.68 -36.72
C LYS A 274 16.81 41.91 -37.95
N ASP A 275 17.43 40.76 -37.74
CA ASP A 275 17.84 39.89 -38.85
C ASP A 275 16.61 39.12 -39.37
N PRO A 276 16.28 39.21 -40.67
CA PRO A 276 15.12 38.54 -41.26
C PRO A 276 15.26 37.01 -41.32
N GLU A 277 16.41 36.43 -40.94
CA GLU A 277 16.64 34.98 -40.87
C GLU A 277 17.18 34.54 -39.49
N ALA A 278 17.04 35.37 -38.44
CA ALA A 278 17.56 35.06 -37.10
C ALA A 278 17.10 33.70 -36.57
N GLY A 279 15.80 33.41 -36.68
CA GLY A 279 15.21 32.14 -36.26
C GLY A 279 15.75 30.96 -37.04
N LEU A 280 15.85 31.09 -38.37
CA LEU A 280 16.41 30.04 -39.23
C LEU A 280 17.88 29.77 -38.86
N LYS A 281 18.68 30.81 -38.59
CA LYS A 281 20.07 30.67 -38.13
C LYS A 281 20.16 29.95 -36.78
N LEU A 282 19.27 30.27 -35.84
CA LEU A 282 19.22 29.63 -34.52
C LEU A 282 18.87 28.15 -34.64
N LEU A 283 17.80 27.81 -35.36
CA LEU A 283 17.37 26.42 -35.53
C LEU A 283 18.41 25.60 -36.30
N ARG A 284 19.11 26.18 -37.29
CA ARG A 284 20.26 25.52 -37.95
C ARG A 284 21.40 25.23 -36.97
N ALA A 285 21.71 26.15 -36.06
CA ALA A 285 22.75 25.95 -35.06
C ALA A 285 22.37 24.82 -34.09
N ILE A 286 21.11 24.81 -33.64
CA ILE A 286 20.57 23.77 -32.76
C ILE A 286 20.53 22.40 -33.45
N ARG A 287 20.08 22.34 -34.71
CA ARG A 287 20.03 21.09 -35.50
C ARG A 287 21.40 20.42 -35.69
N LYS A 288 22.49 21.20 -35.67
CA LYS A 288 23.86 20.66 -35.73
C LYS A 288 24.27 19.94 -34.44
N GLU A 289 23.68 20.32 -33.30
CA GLU A 289 23.95 19.67 -32.02
C GLU A 289 22.97 18.53 -31.72
N ASP A 290 21.70 18.68 -32.09
CA ASP A 290 20.66 17.65 -31.92
C ASP A 290 19.90 17.42 -33.25
N GLU A 291 20.17 16.28 -33.87
CA GLU A 291 19.57 15.89 -35.15
C GLU A 291 18.04 15.74 -35.07
N TYR A 292 17.50 15.35 -33.90
CA TYR A 292 16.11 14.92 -33.77
C TYR A 292 15.27 15.80 -32.85
N LEU A 293 15.80 16.94 -32.40
CA LEU A 293 15.03 17.91 -31.61
C LEU A 293 13.88 18.49 -32.47
N PRO A 294 12.64 18.58 -31.95
CA PRO A 294 11.56 19.28 -32.61
C PRO A 294 11.84 20.78 -32.68
N LEU A 295 11.89 21.32 -33.90
CA LEU A 295 12.17 22.73 -34.18
C LEU A 295 11.00 23.31 -34.98
N ILE A 296 10.32 24.30 -34.40
CA ILE A 296 9.13 24.96 -34.94
C ILE A 296 9.47 26.42 -35.23
N ILE A 297 9.27 26.83 -36.48
CA ILE A 297 9.29 28.22 -36.93
C ILE A 297 7.87 28.76 -36.88
N GLU A 298 7.68 29.93 -36.28
CA GLU A 298 6.47 30.73 -36.43
C GLU A 298 6.80 32.00 -37.23
N SER A 299 5.97 32.37 -38.20
CA SER A 299 6.25 33.55 -39.05
C SER A 299 4.96 34.23 -39.49
N SER A 300 4.99 35.57 -39.56
CA SER A 300 3.96 36.37 -40.24
C SER A 300 4.20 36.47 -41.75
N GLU A 301 5.38 36.06 -42.24
CA GLU A 301 5.74 36.02 -43.65
C GLU A 301 5.61 34.59 -44.16
N SER A 302 4.60 34.31 -44.99
CA SER A 302 4.31 32.95 -45.47
C SER A 302 5.40 32.40 -46.40
N GLU A 303 6.23 33.25 -47.00
CA GLU A 303 7.38 32.85 -47.83
C GLU A 303 8.44 32.06 -47.04
N ASN A 304 8.52 32.27 -45.72
CA ASN A 304 9.44 31.53 -44.85
C ASN A 304 9.02 30.06 -44.67
N ARG A 305 7.80 29.68 -45.07
CA ARG A 305 7.34 28.29 -45.06
C ARG A 305 8.22 27.40 -45.93
N GLU A 306 8.46 27.80 -47.17
CA GLU A 306 9.26 27.00 -48.11
C GLU A 306 10.69 26.82 -47.58
N LYS A 307 11.28 27.87 -46.98
CA LYS A 307 12.61 27.79 -46.35
C LYS A 307 12.63 26.84 -45.15
N ALA A 308 11.64 26.93 -44.27
CA ALA A 308 11.53 26.08 -43.10
C ALA A 308 11.35 24.60 -43.49
N GLU A 309 10.43 24.31 -44.41
CA GLU A 309 10.14 22.97 -44.88
C GLU A 309 11.32 22.34 -45.64
N ALA A 310 12.06 23.13 -46.43
CA ALA A 310 13.27 22.68 -47.14
C ALA A 310 14.38 22.19 -46.18
N GLU A 311 14.42 22.74 -44.96
CA GLU A 311 15.38 22.38 -43.92
C GLU A 311 14.83 21.40 -42.88
N GLY A 312 13.59 20.93 -43.06
CA GLY A 312 12.94 19.98 -42.16
C GLY A 312 12.49 20.60 -40.83
N PHE A 313 12.29 21.92 -40.78
CA PHE A 313 11.64 22.59 -39.65
C PHE A 313 10.12 22.59 -39.84
N HIS A 314 9.37 22.54 -38.74
CA HIS A 314 7.91 22.68 -38.78
C HIS A 314 7.54 24.15 -38.85
N PHE A 315 6.44 24.49 -39.53
CA PHE A 315 6.05 25.88 -39.77
C PHE A 315 4.64 26.18 -39.24
N VAL A 316 4.49 27.29 -38.54
CA VAL A 316 3.21 27.86 -38.08
C VAL A 316 3.04 29.26 -38.66
N ASP A 317 1.92 29.49 -39.35
CA ASP A 317 1.60 30.79 -39.92
C ASP A 317 0.88 31.67 -38.89
N LYS A 318 1.50 32.79 -38.48
CA LYS A 318 0.96 33.73 -37.50
C LYS A 318 -0.31 34.45 -37.98
N ASN A 319 -0.55 34.51 -39.30
CA ASN A 319 -1.77 35.09 -39.86
C ASN A 319 -2.90 34.05 -39.99
N SER A 320 -2.63 32.77 -39.74
CA SER A 320 -3.64 31.71 -39.76
C SER A 320 -4.66 31.92 -38.64
N LYS A 321 -5.95 31.85 -38.98
CA LYS A 321 -7.03 31.77 -37.98
C LYS A 321 -6.95 30.48 -37.13
N LYS A 322 -6.13 29.51 -37.55
CA LYS A 322 -5.92 28.22 -36.87
C LYS A 322 -4.57 28.12 -36.16
N MET A 323 -3.80 29.20 -36.06
CA MET A 323 -2.44 29.19 -35.49
C MET A 323 -2.34 28.40 -34.17
N SER A 324 -3.24 28.64 -33.21
CA SER A 324 -3.22 27.95 -31.91
C SER A 324 -3.48 26.44 -32.03
N VAL A 325 -4.37 26.04 -32.95
CA VAL A 325 -4.70 24.63 -33.23
C VAL A 325 -3.54 23.95 -33.97
N ASP A 326 -2.95 24.64 -34.95
CA ASP A 326 -1.81 24.13 -35.72
C ASP A 326 -0.59 23.92 -34.81
N LEU A 327 -0.29 24.89 -33.94
CA LEU A 327 0.76 24.77 -32.93
C LEU A 327 0.47 23.60 -31.97
N ARG A 328 -0.77 23.47 -31.48
CA ARG A 328 -1.17 22.35 -30.62
C ARG A 328 -0.90 21.00 -31.27
N HIS A 329 -1.26 20.84 -32.54
CA HIS A 329 -1.02 19.60 -33.27
C HIS A 329 0.47 19.28 -33.41
N LEU A 330 1.32 20.27 -33.66
CA LEU A 330 2.78 20.07 -33.71
C LEU A 330 3.36 19.68 -32.35
N LEU A 331 2.85 20.26 -31.26
CA LEU A 331 3.23 19.89 -29.89
C LEU A 331 2.84 18.43 -29.58
N GLU A 332 1.62 18.03 -29.92
CA GLU A 332 1.13 16.64 -29.76
C GLU A 332 1.95 15.66 -30.61
N GLU A 333 2.25 15.99 -31.86
CA GLU A 333 2.93 15.04 -32.75
C GLU A 333 4.44 14.93 -32.51
N HIS A 334 5.12 16.04 -32.17
CA HIS A 334 6.58 16.08 -32.17
C HIS A 334 7.21 16.25 -30.80
N MET A 335 6.55 16.95 -29.87
CA MET A 335 7.07 17.17 -28.51
C MET A 335 6.62 16.10 -27.49
N GLY A 336 5.98 15.02 -27.95
CA GLY A 336 5.60 13.89 -27.08
C GLY A 336 4.40 14.16 -26.17
N PHE A 337 3.65 15.24 -26.41
CA PHE A 337 2.36 15.49 -25.79
C PHE A 337 1.28 14.57 -26.37
N GLY A 338 0.25 14.21 -25.61
CA GLY A 338 -0.80 13.31 -26.09
C GLY A 338 -0.33 11.86 -26.27
N ASP A 339 -1.19 11.02 -26.86
CA ASP A 339 -0.93 9.59 -27.06
C ASP A 339 0.30 9.34 -27.94
N PHE A 340 1.06 8.27 -27.68
CA PHE A 340 2.14 7.86 -28.59
C PHE A 340 1.56 7.15 -29.80
N ILE A 341 1.84 7.67 -30.99
CA ILE A 341 1.36 7.10 -32.24
C ILE A 341 2.53 6.46 -32.97
N PHE A 342 2.52 5.13 -33.07
CA PHE A 342 3.41 4.40 -33.96
C PHE A 342 2.92 4.59 -35.39
N ARG A 343 3.78 5.09 -36.28
CA ARG A 343 3.47 5.36 -37.68
C ARG A 343 4.26 4.47 -38.62
N ASN A 344 3.69 4.19 -39.78
CA ASN A 344 4.44 3.63 -40.89
C ASN A 344 5.37 4.72 -41.47
N PRO A 345 6.69 4.48 -41.59
CA PRO A 345 7.63 5.50 -42.08
C PRO A 345 7.38 5.94 -43.53
N GLU A 346 6.80 5.08 -44.37
CA GLU A 346 6.54 5.37 -45.78
C GLU A 346 5.18 6.04 -45.98
N THR A 347 4.11 5.47 -45.42
CA THR A 347 2.73 5.97 -45.64
C THR A 347 2.29 7.03 -44.63
N ARG A 348 3.02 7.18 -43.51
CA ARG A 348 2.66 8.00 -42.33
C ARG A 348 1.35 7.61 -41.63
N GLU A 349 0.72 6.51 -42.06
CA GLU A 349 -0.51 6.00 -41.45
C GLU A 349 -0.27 5.52 -40.01
N GLU A 350 -1.31 5.67 -39.19
CA GLU A 350 -1.33 5.20 -37.80
C GLU A 350 -1.35 3.66 -37.78
N VAL A 351 -0.29 3.07 -37.21
CA VAL A 351 -0.17 1.62 -37.01
C VAL A 351 -0.76 1.23 -35.66
N MET A 352 -0.45 2.01 -34.63
CA MET A 352 -0.90 1.74 -33.26
C MET A 352 -0.83 3.02 -32.42
N ARG A 353 -1.79 3.15 -31.51
CA ARG A 353 -1.86 4.26 -30.54
C ARG A 353 -1.73 3.72 -29.13
N ILE A 354 -0.84 4.33 -28.36
CA ILE A 354 -0.51 3.95 -27.00
C ILE A 354 -0.80 5.12 -26.07
N ARG A 355 -1.71 4.90 -25.13
CA ARG A 355 -2.18 5.93 -24.17
C ARG A 355 -1.45 5.89 -22.84
N SER A 356 -0.97 4.70 -22.43
CA SER A 356 -0.36 4.47 -21.12
C SER A 356 0.89 3.59 -21.20
N LEU A 357 1.71 3.63 -20.15
CA LEU A 357 2.84 2.71 -19.96
C LEU A 357 2.43 1.23 -20.06
N LYS A 358 1.23 0.87 -19.57
CA LYS A 358 0.71 -0.50 -19.64
C LYS A 358 0.43 -0.91 -21.08
N GLU A 359 -0.28 -0.06 -21.84
CA GLU A 359 -0.54 -0.34 -23.25
C GLU A 359 0.76 -0.47 -24.06
N LEU A 360 1.79 0.33 -23.72
CA LEU A 360 3.10 0.21 -24.34
C LEU A 360 3.72 -1.17 -24.05
N GLN A 361 3.74 -1.57 -22.78
CA GLN A 361 4.30 -2.85 -22.33
C GLN A 361 3.58 -4.04 -23.01
N ASP A 362 2.25 -4.01 -23.09
CA ASP A 362 1.45 -5.10 -23.63
C ASP A 362 1.56 -5.26 -25.16
N ASN A 363 2.00 -4.21 -25.86
CA ASN A 363 2.02 -4.16 -27.31
C ASN A 363 3.39 -3.92 -27.94
N ILE A 364 4.44 -3.67 -27.16
CA ILE A 364 5.79 -3.35 -27.68
C ILE A 364 6.32 -4.39 -28.69
N PHE A 365 6.02 -5.67 -28.46
CA PHE A 365 6.42 -6.78 -29.33
C PHE A 365 5.52 -6.96 -30.56
N LYS A 366 4.35 -6.32 -30.62
CA LYS A 366 3.41 -6.38 -31.75
C LYS A 366 3.66 -5.31 -32.81
N ILE A 367 4.47 -4.30 -32.49
CA ILE A 367 4.74 -3.16 -33.39
C ILE A 367 5.62 -3.63 -34.55
N PRO A 368 5.32 -3.30 -35.82
CA PRO A 368 6.14 -3.64 -36.97
C PRO A 368 7.58 -3.14 -36.85
N ARG A 369 8.55 -3.91 -37.39
CA ARG A 369 9.99 -3.60 -37.29
C ARG A 369 10.34 -2.22 -37.84
N ASP A 370 9.81 -1.85 -39.01
CA ASP A 370 10.16 -0.60 -39.67
C ASP A 370 9.60 0.63 -38.95
N SER A 371 8.40 0.49 -38.38
CA SER A 371 7.83 1.51 -37.48
C SER A 371 8.67 1.65 -36.22
N MET A 372 9.01 0.53 -35.57
CA MET A 372 9.83 0.55 -34.35
C MET A 372 11.20 1.21 -34.60
N LEU A 373 11.88 0.85 -35.69
CA LEU A 373 13.13 1.47 -36.11
C LEU A 373 12.99 2.98 -36.34
N TYR A 374 11.91 3.42 -37.00
CA TYR A 374 11.63 4.83 -37.25
C TYR A 374 11.53 5.64 -35.94
N HIS A 375 10.87 5.09 -34.91
CA HIS A 375 10.69 5.76 -33.62
C HIS A 375 11.93 5.67 -32.71
N ILE A 376 12.66 4.54 -32.72
CA ILE A 376 13.93 4.38 -31.98
C ILE A 376 14.98 5.36 -32.50
N SER A 377 15.18 5.40 -33.82
CA SER A 377 16.22 6.23 -34.44
C SER A 377 16.09 7.72 -34.12
N ARG A 378 14.88 8.19 -33.81
CA ARG A 378 14.56 9.60 -33.54
C ARG A 378 14.34 9.93 -32.06
N ASN A 379 14.65 9.01 -31.15
CA ASN A 379 14.43 9.16 -29.71
C ASN A 379 12.97 9.53 -29.34
N HIS A 380 11.98 9.11 -30.15
CA HIS A 380 10.58 9.44 -29.90
C HIS A 380 10.10 8.88 -28.55
N MET A 381 10.55 7.66 -28.20
CA MET A 381 10.15 6.99 -26.96
C MET A 381 10.65 7.72 -25.71
N SER A 382 11.93 8.06 -25.64
CA SER A 382 12.50 8.78 -24.49
C SER A 382 11.89 10.18 -24.36
N ARG A 383 11.59 10.85 -25.47
CA ARG A 383 10.89 12.14 -25.46
C ARG A 383 9.47 12.03 -24.90
N TRP A 384 8.70 11.06 -25.38
CA TRP A 384 7.33 10.80 -24.91
C TRP A 384 7.26 10.47 -23.40
N LEU A 385 8.23 9.68 -22.91
CA LEU A 385 8.36 9.37 -21.48
C LEU A 385 8.77 10.59 -20.65
N SER A 386 9.69 11.43 -21.17
CA SER A 386 10.13 12.66 -20.48
C SER A 386 9.00 13.69 -20.38
N ALA A 387 8.18 13.83 -21.44
CA ALA A 387 7.01 14.71 -21.43
C ALA A 387 5.95 14.30 -20.39
N ARG A 388 5.97 13.03 -19.94
CA ARG A 388 5.09 12.45 -18.92
C ARG A 388 5.71 12.35 -17.52
N ALA A 389 6.86 13.00 -17.33
CA ALA A 389 7.63 12.93 -16.10
C ALA A 389 8.07 11.51 -15.69
N ILE A 390 8.31 10.61 -16.66
CA ILE A 390 8.89 9.28 -16.42
C ILE A 390 10.41 9.37 -16.62
N PHE A 391 11.05 10.24 -15.84
CA PHE A 391 12.46 10.63 -16.02
C PHE A 391 13.47 9.49 -15.88
N PRO A 392 13.33 8.53 -14.93
CA PRO A 392 14.31 7.45 -14.79
C PRO A 392 14.42 6.57 -16.03
N VAL A 393 13.26 6.18 -16.59
CA VAL A 393 13.21 5.36 -17.81
C VAL A 393 13.63 6.18 -19.02
N SER A 394 13.17 7.44 -19.12
CA SER A 394 13.49 8.27 -20.26
C SER A 394 14.98 8.59 -20.35
N SER A 395 15.63 8.92 -19.23
CA SER A 395 17.06 9.20 -19.16
C SER A 395 17.89 7.97 -19.50
N PHE A 396 17.48 6.80 -19.02
CA PHE A 396 18.10 5.53 -19.39
C PHE A 396 18.01 5.27 -20.91
N LEU A 397 16.81 5.35 -21.47
CA LEU A 397 16.59 5.09 -22.90
C LEU A 397 17.23 6.16 -23.81
N LYS A 398 17.36 7.41 -23.35
CA LYS A 398 18.03 8.49 -24.11
C LYS A 398 19.48 8.15 -24.45
N GLY A 399 20.15 7.38 -23.61
CA GLY A 399 21.53 6.93 -23.84
C GLY A 399 21.70 5.83 -24.88
N ILE A 400 20.61 5.14 -25.24
CA ILE A 400 20.58 3.95 -26.10
C ILE A 400 20.10 4.37 -27.50
N THR A 401 20.98 4.98 -28.25
CA THR A 401 20.67 5.44 -29.62
C THR A 401 20.85 4.31 -30.63
N TRP A 402 20.22 4.46 -31.80
CA TRP A 402 20.42 3.53 -32.93
C TRP A 402 21.89 3.41 -33.34
N HIS A 403 22.71 4.46 -33.13
CA HIS A 403 24.15 4.41 -33.41
C HIS A 403 24.93 3.47 -32.49
N LYS A 404 24.45 3.25 -31.25
CA LYS A 404 25.10 2.37 -30.27
C LYS A 404 24.58 0.92 -30.34
N LEU A 405 23.29 0.74 -30.62
CA LEU A 405 22.65 -0.56 -30.70
C LEU A 405 21.77 -0.63 -31.96
N GLN A 406 22.24 -1.39 -32.95
CA GLN A 406 21.57 -1.56 -34.25
C GLN A 406 20.69 -2.82 -34.31
N ASP A 407 19.96 -3.11 -33.22
CA ASP A 407 19.05 -4.25 -33.14
C ASP A 407 17.69 -3.84 -32.55
N VAL A 408 16.66 -3.89 -33.39
CA VAL A 408 15.28 -3.51 -33.04
C VAL A 408 14.68 -4.44 -31.97
N ASP A 409 14.96 -5.74 -32.01
CA ASP A 409 14.42 -6.70 -31.05
C ASP A 409 15.05 -6.50 -29.67
N MET A 410 16.35 -6.18 -29.62
CA MET A 410 17.01 -5.79 -28.38
C MET A 410 16.45 -4.49 -27.82
N HIS A 411 16.19 -3.47 -28.65
CA HIS A 411 15.50 -2.26 -28.20
C HIS A 411 14.12 -2.56 -27.61
N ARG A 412 13.32 -3.45 -28.22
CA ARG A 412 12.01 -3.87 -27.67
C ARG A 412 12.17 -4.49 -26.29
N GLN A 413 13.13 -5.40 -26.13
CA GLN A 413 13.39 -6.07 -24.86
C GLN A 413 13.85 -5.08 -23.78
N ILE A 414 14.80 -4.20 -24.11
CA ILE A 414 15.31 -3.18 -23.18
C ILE A 414 14.19 -2.23 -22.74
N ILE A 415 13.35 -1.76 -23.67
CA ILE A 415 12.21 -0.90 -23.36
C ILE A 415 11.22 -1.64 -22.45
N PHE A 416 10.91 -2.90 -22.78
CA PHE A 416 10.02 -3.73 -21.97
C PHE A 416 10.56 -3.90 -20.54
N ASP A 417 11.82 -4.30 -20.39
CA ASP A 417 12.46 -4.53 -19.09
C ASP A 417 12.57 -3.24 -18.29
N ALA A 418 12.84 -2.10 -18.93
CA ALA A 418 12.85 -0.79 -18.28
C ALA A 418 11.47 -0.37 -17.74
N ILE A 419 10.40 -0.63 -18.49
CA ILE A 419 9.03 -0.38 -18.02
C ILE A 419 8.67 -1.33 -16.87
N VAL A 420 9.04 -2.60 -16.95
CA VAL A 420 8.81 -3.60 -15.90
C VAL A 420 9.55 -3.20 -14.61
N ALA A 421 10.83 -2.86 -14.71
CA ALA A 421 11.64 -2.41 -13.57
C ALA A 421 11.05 -1.15 -12.93
N TYR A 422 10.61 -0.18 -13.75
CA TYR A 422 9.99 1.05 -13.26
C TYR A 422 8.67 0.80 -12.54
N ARG A 423 7.79 -0.03 -13.11
CA ARG A 423 6.52 -0.40 -12.47
C ARG A 423 6.76 -1.18 -11.17
N ARG A 424 7.74 -2.09 -11.13
CA ARG A 424 8.13 -2.80 -9.90
C ARG A 424 8.58 -1.82 -8.83
N MET A 425 9.53 -0.93 -9.14
CA MET A 425 10.04 0.10 -8.24
C MET A 425 8.90 0.95 -7.66
N ARG A 426 7.97 1.41 -8.52
CA ARG A 426 6.81 2.23 -8.11
C ARG A 426 5.79 1.48 -7.25
N ASN A 427 5.64 0.18 -7.45
CA ASN A 427 4.72 -0.67 -6.71
C ASN A 427 5.31 -1.20 -5.38
N VAL A 428 6.57 -0.89 -5.07
CA VAL A 428 7.17 -1.20 -3.77
C VAL A 428 6.73 -0.15 -2.74
N GLY A 429 6.21 -0.60 -1.59
CA GLY A 429 5.87 0.27 -0.47
C GLY A 429 4.56 1.07 -0.55
N VAL A 430 3.88 1.13 -1.70
CA VAL A 430 2.61 1.86 -1.86
C VAL A 430 1.46 0.88 -2.07
N VAL A 431 0.47 0.90 -1.17
CA VAL A 431 -0.81 0.22 -1.37
C VAL A 431 -1.57 0.93 -2.48
N ALA A 432 -1.63 0.33 -3.66
CA ALA A 432 -2.31 0.90 -4.81
C ALA A 432 -3.84 0.93 -4.60
N LEU A 433 -4.47 2.03 -4.99
CA LEU A 433 -5.93 2.06 -5.22
C LEU A 433 -6.27 1.03 -6.31
N PHE A 434 -7.34 0.28 -6.10
CA PHE A 434 -7.84 -0.67 -7.09
C PHE A 434 -8.30 0.11 -8.31
N ASP A 435 -7.73 -0.24 -9.46
CA ASP A 435 -8.09 0.33 -10.75
C ASP A 435 -8.32 -0.83 -11.72
N ARG A 436 -9.55 -0.96 -12.21
CA ARG A 436 -9.99 -2.02 -13.15
C ARG A 436 -9.09 -2.16 -14.35
N ARG A 437 -8.46 -1.07 -14.79
CA ARG A 437 -7.57 -1.05 -15.97
C ARG A 437 -6.15 -1.45 -15.62
N LYS A 438 -5.73 -1.34 -14.35
CA LYS A 438 -4.36 -1.58 -13.89
C LYS A 438 -4.19 -2.87 -13.08
N PHE A 439 -5.24 -3.35 -12.42
CA PHE A 439 -5.20 -4.61 -11.67
C PHE A 439 -5.04 -5.77 -12.67
N ASP A 440 -3.82 -6.29 -12.75
CA ASP A 440 -3.42 -7.33 -13.70
C ASP A 440 -2.81 -8.53 -12.97
N ARG A 441 -2.25 -9.49 -13.72
CA ARG A 441 -1.65 -10.71 -13.16
C ARG A 441 -0.51 -10.45 -12.18
N TYR A 442 0.09 -9.25 -12.15
CA TYR A 442 1.28 -8.90 -11.38
C TYR A 442 0.99 -8.07 -10.11
N ALA A 443 -0.25 -7.61 -9.92
CA ALA A 443 -0.67 -6.91 -8.70
C ALA A 443 -1.16 -7.93 -7.66
N HIS A 444 -0.49 -7.98 -6.50
CA HIS A 444 -0.83 -8.92 -5.42
C HIS A 444 -1.72 -8.31 -4.33
N PHE A 445 -1.69 -6.99 -4.14
CA PHE A 445 -2.47 -6.29 -3.11
C PHE A 445 -3.05 -4.98 -3.66
N ALA A 446 -4.35 -4.73 -3.45
CA ALA A 446 -5.03 -3.50 -3.83
C ALA A 446 -6.15 -3.15 -2.82
N ARG A 447 -6.65 -1.90 -2.87
CA ARG A 447 -7.73 -1.44 -1.99
C ARG A 447 -8.87 -0.75 -2.75
N ILE A 448 -10.11 -0.93 -2.30
CA ILE A 448 -11.30 -0.22 -2.76
C ILE A 448 -11.79 0.66 -1.61
N GLY A 449 -11.97 1.96 -1.87
CA GLY A 449 -12.27 2.96 -0.83
C GLY A 449 -11.03 3.69 -0.32
N ASP A 450 -11.26 4.83 0.33
CA ASP A 450 -10.22 5.73 0.81
C ASP A 450 -9.97 5.61 2.34
N GLY A 451 -10.81 4.84 3.04
CA GLY A 451 -10.71 4.59 4.47
C GLY A 451 -9.55 3.70 4.89
N SER A 452 -9.64 3.18 6.12
CA SER A 452 -8.62 2.29 6.69
C SER A 452 -8.73 0.88 6.11
N LEU A 453 -7.59 0.18 5.99
CA LEU A 453 -7.53 -1.24 5.58
C LEU A 453 -7.88 -2.22 6.72
N GLY A 454 -8.09 -1.71 7.94
CA GLY A 454 -8.12 -2.52 9.16
C GLY A 454 -6.75 -3.11 9.52
N GLY A 455 -6.70 -3.84 10.64
CA GLY A 455 -5.48 -4.49 11.14
C GLY A 455 -4.91 -5.48 10.13
N LYS A 456 -5.70 -6.51 9.80
CA LYS A 456 -5.23 -7.61 8.95
C LYS A 456 -4.80 -7.12 7.57
N GLY A 457 -5.54 -6.16 7.02
CA GLY A 457 -5.25 -5.55 5.73
C GLY A 457 -3.93 -4.79 5.74
N ARG A 458 -3.64 -4.05 6.82
CA ARG A 458 -2.33 -3.40 7.01
C ARG A 458 -1.20 -4.42 7.17
N GLY A 459 -1.42 -5.50 7.93
CA GLY A 459 -0.44 -6.58 8.10
C GLY A 459 -0.08 -7.26 6.77
N LEU A 460 -1.07 -7.55 5.93
CA LEU A 460 -0.85 -8.12 4.60
C LEU A 460 -0.14 -7.15 3.64
N ALA A 461 -0.54 -5.88 3.62
CA ALA A 461 0.17 -4.85 2.86
C ALA A 461 1.64 -4.73 3.29
N PHE A 462 1.89 -4.85 4.59
CA PHE A 462 3.22 -4.83 5.16
C PHE A 462 4.04 -6.06 4.74
N LEU A 463 3.48 -7.27 4.78
CA LEU A 463 4.14 -8.48 4.27
C LEU A 463 4.51 -8.36 2.79
N ASP A 464 3.59 -7.89 1.95
CA ASP A 464 3.85 -7.65 0.52
C ASP A 464 5.05 -6.71 0.32
N ASN A 465 5.14 -5.66 1.13
CA ASN A 465 6.28 -4.75 1.11
C ASN A 465 7.58 -5.42 1.56
N VAL A 466 7.56 -6.19 2.65
CA VAL A 466 8.73 -6.93 3.15
C VAL A 466 9.27 -7.90 2.10
N ILE A 467 8.40 -8.65 1.42
CA ILE A 467 8.78 -9.57 0.34
C ILE A 467 9.41 -8.79 -0.83
N LYS A 468 8.81 -7.66 -1.24
CA LYS A 468 9.33 -6.83 -2.34
C LYS A 468 10.68 -6.19 -2.04
N LEU A 469 10.94 -5.81 -0.79
CA LEU A 469 12.21 -5.25 -0.33
C LEU A 469 13.31 -6.31 -0.14
N ARG A 470 12.95 -7.59 -0.11
CA ARG A 470 13.87 -8.73 0.11
C ARG A 470 13.79 -9.72 -1.07
N PRO A 471 14.39 -9.40 -2.23
CA PRO A 471 14.38 -10.28 -3.41
C PRO A 471 14.96 -11.67 -3.15
N ASP A 472 15.79 -11.80 -2.11
CA ASP A 472 16.41 -13.04 -1.67
C ASP A 472 15.39 -14.10 -1.19
N PHE A 473 14.15 -13.72 -0.83
CA PHE A 473 13.06 -14.68 -0.62
C PHE A 473 12.86 -15.63 -1.81
N ASN A 474 13.13 -15.15 -3.03
CA ASN A 474 12.98 -15.91 -4.26
C ASN A 474 14.34 -16.37 -4.84
N ARG A 475 15.36 -16.58 -3.98
CA ARG A 475 16.67 -17.10 -4.37
C ARG A 475 16.65 -18.57 -4.77
N PHE A 476 15.69 -19.34 -4.26
CA PHE A 476 15.60 -20.78 -4.49
C PHE A 476 14.82 -21.04 -5.79
N PRO A 477 15.40 -21.71 -6.80
CA PRO A 477 14.75 -21.86 -8.10
C PRO A 477 13.49 -22.74 -8.05
N ASN A 478 13.38 -23.63 -7.07
CA ASN A 478 12.23 -24.51 -6.87
C ASN A 478 11.22 -23.95 -5.85
N ALA A 479 11.39 -22.72 -5.35
CA ALA A 479 10.47 -22.13 -4.39
C ALA A 479 10.16 -20.66 -4.69
N LYS A 480 8.87 -20.32 -4.66
CA LYS A 480 8.39 -18.95 -4.79
C LYS A 480 7.72 -18.47 -3.51
N VAL A 481 8.08 -17.29 -3.03
CA VAL A 481 7.46 -16.65 -1.85
C VAL A 481 6.67 -15.44 -2.29
N GLN A 482 5.38 -15.39 -1.93
CA GLN A 482 4.47 -14.29 -2.25
C GLN A 482 3.33 -14.21 -1.24
N ILE A 483 2.51 -13.16 -1.31
CA ILE A 483 1.19 -13.16 -0.68
C ILE A 483 0.12 -13.61 -1.71
N PRO A 484 -1.02 -14.17 -1.28
CA PRO A 484 -2.14 -14.44 -2.18
C PRO A 484 -2.71 -13.13 -2.75
N LYS A 485 -3.36 -13.21 -3.91
CA LYS A 485 -4.04 -12.04 -4.49
C LYS A 485 -5.10 -11.53 -3.53
N THR A 486 -5.00 -10.26 -3.19
CA THR A 486 -5.78 -9.65 -2.12
C THR A 486 -6.33 -8.30 -2.56
N VAL A 487 -7.63 -8.08 -2.35
CA VAL A 487 -8.30 -6.79 -2.46
C VAL A 487 -8.96 -6.47 -1.13
N VAL A 488 -8.74 -5.27 -0.60
CA VAL A 488 -9.36 -4.84 0.66
C VAL A 488 -10.44 -3.80 0.39
N LEU A 489 -11.66 -4.06 0.86
CA LEU A 489 -12.71 -3.06 1.00
C LEU A 489 -12.45 -2.26 2.28
N CYS A 490 -12.16 -0.98 2.13
CA CYS A 490 -11.81 -0.09 3.23
C CYS A 490 -13.02 0.21 4.14
N THR A 491 -12.75 0.72 5.34
CA THR A 491 -13.79 0.99 6.37
C THR A 491 -14.87 2.00 5.95
N ASP A 492 -14.58 2.90 5.02
CA ASP A 492 -15.56 3.85 4.45
C ASP A 492 -16.67 3.15 3.68
N VAL A 493 -16.37 2.00 3.05
CA VAL A 493 -17.38 1.16 2.38
C VAL A 493 -18.36 0.58 3.41
N PHE A 494 -17.86 0.19 4.59
CA PHE A 494 -18.70 -0.29 5.70
C PHE A 494 -19.60 0.82 6.24
N ASP A 495 -19.05 2.01 6.50
CA ASP A 495 -19.83 3.16 6.99
C ASP A 495 -20.98 3.48 6.03
N SER A 496 -20.66 3.61 4.74
CA SER A 496 -21.64 3.88 3.68
C SER A 496 -22.70 2.77 3.58
N PHE A 497 -22.31 1.50 3.72
CA PHE A 497 -23.24 0.38 3.68
C PHE A 497 -24.21 0.39 4.87
N MET A 498 -23.70 0.65 6.09
CA MET A 498 -24.51 0.71 7.30
C MET A 498 -25.52 1.85 7.26
N GLU A 499 -25.11 3.03 6.81
CA GLU A 499 -25.95 4.23 6.72
C GLU A 499 -27.04 4.09 5.64
N GLN A 500 -26.66 3.71 4.41
CA GLN A 500 -27.62 3.60 3.30
C GLN A 500 -28.73 2.58 3.56
N ASN A 501 -28.44 1.54 4.33
CA ASN A 501 -29.37 0.46 4.63
C ASN A 501 -30.04 0.60 6.01
N ASN A 502 -29.76 1.66 6.78
CA ASN A 502 -30.29 1.90 8.14
C ASN A 502 -30.11 0.71 9.10
N LEU A 503 -28.94 0.05 9.05
CA LEU A 503 -28.72 -1.22 9.76
C LEU A 503 -28.41 -1.06 11.26
N TYR A 504 -27.98 0.12 11.72
CA TYR A 504 -27.58 0.34 13.12
C TYR A 504 -28.66 -0.03 14.14
N GLN A 505 -29.95 0.22 13.83
CA GLN A 505 -31.04 -0.07 14.77
C GLN A 505 -31.16 -1.56 15.09
N ILE A 506 -31.10 -2.43 14.07
CA ILE A 506 -31.18 -3.88 14.28
C ILE A 506 -29.84 -4.44 14.78
N ALA A 507 -28.72 -3.92 14.26
CA ALA A 507 -27.38 -4.35 14.63
C ALA A 507 -27.09 -4.14 16.14
N LEU A 508 -27.50 -3.01 16.71
CA LEU A 508 -27.28 -2.68 18.13
C LEU A 508 -28.38 -3.20 19.07
N SER A 509 -29.38 -3.91 18.55
CA SER A 509 -30.46 -4.49 19.37
C SER A 509 -30.07 -5.84 20.00
N ASP A 510 -30.97 -6.38 20.84
CA ASP A 510 -30.87 -7.73 21.44
C ASP A 510 -31.38 -8.85 20.51
N ALA A 511 -31.54 -8.57 19.22
CA ALA A 511 -31.93 -9.56 18.20
C ALA A 511 -30.97 -10.76 18.16
N SER A 512 -31.46 -11.91 17.67
CA SER A 512 -30.60 -13.09 17.51
C SER A 512 -29.57 -12.89 16.39
N ASP A 513 -28.46 -13.64 16.43
CA ASP A 513 -27.42 -13.56 15.41
C ASP A 513 -27.97 -13.92 14.01
N GLU A 514 -28.93 -14.84 13.94
CA GLU A 514 -29.65 -15.18 12.71
C GLU A 514 -30.51 -14.03 12.19
N GLU A 515 -31.24 -13.32 13.06
CA GLU A 515 -32.05 -12.17 12.68
C GLU A 515 -31.18 -11.02 12.14
N ILE A 516 -30.05 -10.76 12.81
CA ILE A 516 -29.05 -9.79 12.36
C ILE A 516 -28.50 -10.19 10.99
N LEU A 517 -28.06 -11.44 10.82
CA LEU A 517 -27.54 -11.93 9.54
C LEU A 517 -28.56 -11.75 8.41
N GLN A 518 -29.83 -12.11 8.64
CA GLN A 518 -30.87 -11.98 7.63
C GLN A 518 -31.14 -10.51 7.25
N ALA A 519 -31.08 -9.57 8.20
CA ALA A 519 -31.19 -8.15 7.90
C ALA A 519 -30.04 -7.66 7.00
N PHE A 520 -28.80 -8.07 7.31
CA PHE A 520 -27.63 -7.72 6.52
C PHE A 520 -27.64 -8.35 5.12
N LEU A 521 -28.10 -9.60 4.97
CA LEU A 521 -28.20 -10.26 3.67
C LEU A 521 -29.19 -9.56 2.72
N ARG A 522 -30.26 -8.97 3.26
CA ARG A 522 -31.28 -8.19 2.51
C ARG A 522 -30.81 -6.78 2.12
N ALA A 523 -29.80 -6.24 2.80
CA ALA A 523 -29.24 -4.93 2.49
C ALA A 523 -28.52 -4.91 1.14
N GLN A 524 -28.38 -3.75 0.51
CA GLN A 524 -27.73 -3.58 -0.80
C GLN A 524 -26.30 -3.05 -0.63
N LEU A 525 -25.33 -3.67 -1.32
CA LEU A 525 -23.98 -3.13 -1.48
C LEU A 525 -23.96 -2.14 -2.65
N PRO A 526 -23.11 -1.10 -2.65
CA PRO A 526 -23.04 -0.13 -3.73
C PRO A 526 -22.77 -0.77 -5.10
N ASP A 527 -23.63 -0.48 -6.08
CA ASP A 527 -23.54 -1.04 -7.44
C ASP A 527 -22.28 -0.60 -8.18
N GLU A 528 -21.64 0.49 -7.74
CA GLU A 528 -20.41 0.99 -8.32
C GLU A 528 -19.29 -0.05 -8.30
N PHE A 529 -19.22 -0.94 -7.30
CA PHE A 529 -18.15 -1.94 -7.15
C PHE A 529 -18.31 -3.20 -8.02
N ILE A 530 -19.45 -3.38 -8.69
CA ILE A 530 -19.72 -4.60 -9.49
C ILE A 530 -18.62 -4.85 -10.54
N GLY A 531 -18.20 -3.80 -11.24
CA GLY A 531 -17.15 -3.92 -12.24
C GLY A 531 -15.78 -4.24 -11.64
N ASP A 532 -15.50 -3.81 -10.40
CA ASP A 532 -14.24 -4.12 -9.70
C ASP A 532 -14.18 -5.60 -9.33
N PHE A 533 -15.29 -6.15 -8.83
CA PHE A 533 -15.40 -7.56 -8.49
C PHE A 533 -15.22 -8.47 -9.72
N PHE A 534 -15.80 -8.11 -10.88
CA PHE A 534 -15.56 -8.87 -12.11
C PHE A 534 -14.09 -8.89 -12.52
N THR A 535 -13.39 -7.75 -12.46
CA THR A 535 -11.93 -7.72 -12.73
C THR A 535 -11.16 -8.58 -11.73
N PHE A 536 -11.54 -8.56 -10.45
CA PHE A 536 -10.91 -9.40 -9.42
C PHE A 536 -11.11 -10.90 -9.67
N PHE A 537 -12.31 -11.33 -10.08
CA PHE A 537 -12.60 -12.73 -10.42
C PHE A 537 -11.77 -13.22 -11.61
N GLU A 538 -11.68 -12.41 -12.67
CA GLU A 538 -10.88 -12.72 -13.86
C GLU A 538 -9.40 -12.87 -13.55
N ALA A 539 -8.89 -12.06 -12.61
CA ALA A 539 -7.49 -12.13 -12.18
C ALA A 539 -7.21 -13.36 -11.29
N THR A 540 -8.17 -13.79 -10.46
CA THR A 540 -7.93 -14.76 -9.38
C THR A 540 -8.24 -16.21 -9.79
N ARG A 541 -9.38 -16.45 -10.47
CA ARG A 541 -9.83 -17.78 -10.93
C ARG A 541 -9.62 -18.92 -9.93
N SER A 542 -9.97 -18.68 -8.67
CA SER A 542 -9.81 -19.62 -7.55
C SER A 542 -10.76 -19.24 -6.42
N PRO A 543 -10.99 -20.13 -5.43
CA PRO A 543 -11.83 -19.82 -4.28
C PRO A 543 -11.36 -18.57 -3.53
N ILE A 544 -12.29 -17.88 -2.87
CA ILE A 544 -12.04 -16.57 -2.24
C ILE A 544 -12.38 -16.66 -0.75
N ALA A 545 -11.44 -16.30 0.11
CA ALA A 545 -11.65 -16.04 1.52
C ALA A 545 -12.07 -14.57 1.71
N VAL A 546 -13.24 -14.37 2.31
CA VAL A 546 -13.79 -13.08 2.71
C VAL A 546 -13.56 -12.94 4.21
N ARG A 547 -12.55 -12.16 4.58
CA ARG A 547 -12.05 -12.05 5.96
C ARG A 547 -12.40 -10.69 6.55
N SER A 548 -12.78 -10.68 7.82
CA SER A 548 -12.85 -9.49 8.66
C SER A 548 -11.47 -8.86 8.86
N SER A 549 -11.40 -7.53 8.85
CA SER A 549 -10.23 -6.73 9.17
C SER A 549 -10.67 -5.52 9.99
N SER A 550 -10.82 -5.72 11.30
CA SER A 550 -11.24 -4.69 12.24
C SER A 550 -10.12 -3.64 12.45
N LEU A 551 -10.46 -2.42 12.87
CA LEU A 551 -9.44 -1.40 13.16
C LEU A 551 -8.50 -1.82 14.29
N LEU A 552 -9.05 -2.51 15.30
CA LEU A 552 -8.40 -2.90 16.54
C LEU A 552 -7.77 -4.31 16.47
N GLU A 553 -8.09 -5.10 15.45
CA GLU A 553 -7.71 -6.51 15.33
C GLU A 553 -6.21 -6.80 15.43
N ASP A 554 -5.38 -5.91 14.89
CA ASP A 554 -3.92 -5.98 15.02
C ASP A 554 -3.36 -4.78 15.81
N SER A 555 -4.16 -4.22 16.72
CA SER A 555 -3.67 -3.19 17.65
C SER A 555 -2.75 -3.82 18.69
N HIS A 556 -1.63 -3.14 18.99
CA HIS A 556 -0.60 -3.67 19.89
C HIS A 556 -1.07 -3.88 21.34
N TYR A 557 -2.11 -3.17 21.78
CA TYR A 557 -2.54 -3.15 23.18
C TYR A 557 -3.88 -3.87 23.40
N GLN A 558 -4.63 -4.17 22.33
CA GLN A 558 -5.95 -4.81 22.38
C GLN A 558 -6.16 -5.64 21.11
N PRO A 559 -5.49 -6.78 20.91
CA PRO A 559 -5.74 -7.62 19.74
C PRO A 559 -7.14 -8.26 19.81
N PHE A 560 -7.85 -8.28 18.68
CA PHE A 560 -9.20 -8.87 18.54
C PHE A 560 -9.12 -10.20 17.77
N ALA A 561 -8.17 -11.07 18.15
CA ALA A 561 -7.86 -12.27 17.40
C ALA A 561 -9.00 -13.31 17.48
N GLY A 562 -9.56 -13.67 16.32
CA GLY A 562 -10.48 -14.81 16.18
C GLY A 562 -11.93 -14.54 16.62
N ILE A 563 -12.34 -13.28 16.75
CA ILE A 563 -13.70 -12.91 17.18
C ILE A 563 -14.66 -12.81 15.98
N TYR A 564 -14.18 -12.27 14.87
CA TYR A 564 -15.00 -12.02 13.69
C TYR A 564 -14.89 -13.15 12.67
N SER A 565 -16.01 -13.46 12.00
CA SER A 565 -16.12 -14.57 11.05
C SER A 565 -15.25 -14.40 9.80
N THR A 566 -14.79 -15.53 9.25
CA THR A 566 -14.19 -15.59 7.91
C THR A 566 -14.94 -16.60 7.06
N TYR A 567 -15.49 -16.16 5.93
CA TYR A 567 -16.22 -17.02 5.01
C TYR A 567 -15.38 -17.33 3.78
N MET A 568 -15.20 -18.62 3.45
CA MET A 568 -14.56 -19.03 2.20
C MET A 568 -15.65 -19.38 1.19
N ILE A 569 -15.52 -18.93 -0.07
CA ILE A 569 -16.48 -19.25 -1.13
C ILE A 569 -15.78 -20.00 -2.28
N PRO A 570 -16.39 -21.05 -2.85
CA PRO A 570 -15.86 -21.74 -4.02
C PRO A 570 -15.84 -20.83 -5.25
N TYR A 571 -15.05 -21.20 -6.25
CA TYR A 571 -15.02 -20.50 -7.53
C TYR A 571 -16.14 -20.99 -8.46
N LEU A 572 -16.91 -20.06 -9.01
CA LEU A 572 -17.96 -20.34 -10.00
C LEU A 572 -17.62 -19.71 -11.36
N GLU A 573 -17.91 -20.43 -12.45
CA GLU A 573 -17.73 -19.91 -13.81
C GLU A 573 -18.73 -18.79 -14.16
N ASP A 574 -19.95 -18.86 -13.61
CA ASP A 574 -20.92 -17.78 -13.76
C ASP A 574 -20.55 -16.61 -12.86
N LYS A 575 -20.05 -15.55 -13.49
CA LYS A 575 -19.64 -14.31 -12.82
C LYS A 575 -20.76 -13.64 -12.00
N TYR A 576 -22.03 -13.82 -12.36
CA TYR A 576 -23.14 -13.21 -11.63
C TYR A 576 -23.50 -14.00 -10.38
N GLU A 577 -23.45 -15.34 -10.43
CA GLU A 577 -23.57 -16.17 -9.23
C GLU A 577 -22.36 -15.98 -8.30
N MET A 578 -21.15 -15.86 -8.87
CA MET A 578 -19.95 -15.52 -8.08
C MET A 578 -20.10 -14.17 -7.38
N LEU A 579 -20.63 -13.16 -8.08
CA LEU A 579 -20.91 -11.84 -7.51
C LEU A 579 -21.95 -11.93 -6.38
N ARG A 580 -23.03 -12.70 -6.57
CA ARG A 580 -24.06 -12.92 -5.55
C ARG A 580 -23.45 -13.56 -4.30
N MET A 581 -22.67 -14.62 -4.45
CA MET A 581 -22.00 -15.29 -3.33
C MET A 581 -21.02 -14.38 -2.61
N LEU A 582 -20.18 -13.64 -3.36
CA LEU A 582 -19.25 -12.67 -2.78
C LEU A 582 -19.99 -11.59 -1.98
N ALA A 583 -21.08 -11.04 -2.55
CA ALA A 583 -21.89 -10.04 -1.88
C ALA A 583 -22.50 -10.56 -0.57
N CYS A 584 -23.04 -11.78 -0.58
CA CYS A 584 -23.56 -12.43 0.63
C CYS A 584 -22.46 -12.64 1.68
N ALA A 585 -21.28 -13.10 1.27
CA ALA A 585 -20.14 -13.29 2.17
C ALA A 585 -19.66 -11.97 2.82
N ILE A 586 -19.56 -10.89 2.04
CA ILE A 586 -19.20 -9.55 2.55
C ILE A 586 -20.23 -9.09 3.60
N LYS A 587 -21.53 -9.23 3.30
CA LYS A 587 -22.62 -8.86 4.21
C LYS A 587 -22.60 -9.70 5.49
N ALA A 588 -22.29 -10.99 5.39
CA ALA A 588 -22.16 -11.89 6.53
C ALA A 588 -20.97 -11.50 7.43
N VAL A 589 -19.82 -11.13 6.84
CA VAL A 589 -18.69 -10.57 7.60
C VAL A 589 -19.09 -9.29 8.33
N TYR A 590 -19.80 -8.36 7.67
CA TYR A 590 -20.30 -7.16 8.33
C TYR A 590 -21.30 -7.45 9.45
N ALA A 591 -22.17 -8.45 9.30
CA ALA A 591 -23.08 -8.88 10.35
C ALA A 591 -22.33 -9.41 11.57
N SER A 592 -21.22 -10.13 11.37
CA SER A 592 -20.44 -10.75 12.46
C SER A 592 -19.88 -9.76 13.49
N VAL A 593 -19.75 -8.48 13.13
CA VAL A 593 -19.38 -7.40 14.06
C VAL A 593 -20.38 -7.29 15.22
N TYR A 594 -21.65 -7.61 14.95
CA TYR A 594 -22.76 -7.37 15.86
C TYR A 594 -23.33 -8.66 16.48
N TYR A 595 -22.65 -9.80 16.31
CA TYR A 595 -23.02 -11.04 16.97
C TYR A 595 -22.80 -10.97 18.48
N ARG A 596 -23.47 -11.87 19.22
CA ARG A 596 -23.39 -11.93 20.68
C ARG A 596 -21.96 -12.05 21.21
N ASP A 597 -21.15 -12.93 20.62
CA ASP A 597 -19.76 -13.14 21.03
C ASP A 597 -18.91 -11.87 20.82
N SER A 598 -19.11 -11.18 19.69
CA SER A 598 -18.45 -9.91 19.37
C SER A 598 -18.86 -8.79 20.34
N LYS A 599 -20.16 -8.64 20.60
CA LYS A 599 -20.72 -7.68 21.58
C LYS A 599 -20.19 -7.92 23.00
N ALA A 600 -20.16 -9.18 23.43
CA ALA A 600 -19.66 -9.58 24.74
C ALA A 600 -18.17 -9.23 24.89
N TYR A 601 -17.36 -9.49 23.85
CA TYR A 601 -15.95 -9.14 23.84
C TYR A 601 -15.73 -7.63 23.96
N MET A 602 -16.48 -6.83 23.21
CA MET A 602 -16.34 -5.37 23.22
C MET A 602 -16.69 -4.77 24.58
N THR A 603 -17.72 -5.33 25.22
CA THR A 603 -18.09 -4.97 26.61
C THR A 603 -16.96 -5.30 27.58
N ALA A 604 -16.37 -6.49 27.48
CA ALA A 604 -15.25 -6.92 28.33
C ALA A 604 -13.98 -6.06 28.14
N THR A 605 -13.80 -5.46 26.95
CA THR A 605 -12.65 -4.59 26.65
C THR A 605 -12.91 -3.10 26.89
N SER A 606 -14.08 -2.74 27.42
CA SER A 606 -14.52 -1.34 27.62
C SER A 606 -14.50 -0.48 26.34
N ASN A 607 -14.61 -1.12 25.16
CA ASN A 607 -14.64 -0.44 23.87
C ASN A 607 -16.09 -0.13 23.46
N VAL A 608 -16.29 0.99 22.76
CA VAL A 608 -17.64 1.40 22.31
C VAL A 608 -17.95 0.76 20.96
N ILE A 609 -19.04 -0.02 20.91
CA ILE A 609 -19.42 -0.80 19.73
C ILE A 609 -19.78 0.07 18.51
N ASP A 610 -20.23 1.30 18.73
CA ASP A 610 -20.60 2.25 17.67
C ASP A 610 -19.39 2.84 16.92
N GLN A 611 -18.19 2.73 17.48
CA GLN A 611 -16.95 3.22 16.86
C GLN A 611 -16.20 2.12 16.09
N GLU A 612 -16.63 0.86 16.19
CA GLU A 612 -15.96 -0.23 15.50
C GLU A 612 -16.30 -0.22 14.02
N LYS A 613 -15.25 -0.08 13.21
CA LYS A 613 -15.36 -0.11 11.75
C LYS A 613 -14.66 -1.32 11.20
N MET A 614 -15.30 -1.94 10.22
CA MET A 614 -14.83 -3.18 9.62
C MET A 614 -14.38 -2.96 8.19
N ALA A 615 -13.11 -3.22 7.90
CA ALA A 615 -12.67 -3.46 6.53
C ALA A 615 -12.87 -4.94 6.18
N VAL A 616 -13.03 -5.26 4.89
CA VAL A 616 -13.21 -6.65 4.42
C VAL A 616 -12.10 -7.00 3.44
N ILE A 617 -11.42 -8.10 3.69
CA ILE A 617 -10.36 -8.61 2.83
C ILE A 617 -10.93 -9.70 1.94
N LEU A 618 -10.82 -9.50 0.63
CA LEU A 618 -11.12 -10.48 -0.40
C LEU A 618 -9.79 -11.09 -0.84
N GLN A 619 -9.51 -12.31 -0.40
CA GLN A 619 -8.21 -12.96 -0.59
C GLN A 619 -8.38 -14.29 -1.33
N GLN A 620 -7.51 -14.56 -2.29
CA GLN A 620 -7.40 -15.88 -2.91
C GLN A 620 -7.12 -16.96 -1.84
N VAL A 621 -7.91 -18.03 -1.80
CA VAL A 621 -7.63 -19.20 -0.97
C VAL A 621 -6.46 -19.96 -1.59
N VAL A 622 -5.47 -20.29 -0.76
CA VAL A 622 -4.30 -21.09 -1.18
C VAL A 622 -4.65 -22.56 -1.10
N GLY A 623 -4.50 -23.27 -2.22
CA GLY A 623 -4.71 -24.70 -2.29
C GLY A 623 -4.69 -25.23 -3.72
N LYS A 624 -5.02 -26.52 -3.86
CA LYS A 624 -5.26 -27.20 -5.13
C LYS A 624 -6.65 -27.84 -5.11
N GLU A 625 -7.20 -28.04 -6.28
CA GLU A 625 -8.49 -28.72 -6.48
C GLU A 625 -8.26 -30.23 -6.60
N TYR A 626 -8.97 -31.00 -5.79
CA TYR A 626 -8.94 -32.46 -5.71
C TYR A 626 -10.36 -33.00 -5.84
N GLY A 627 -10.83 -33.14 -7.08
CA GLY A 627 -12.22 -33.50 -7.35
C GLY A 627 -13.18 -32.45 -6.82
N ASP A 628 -13.88 -32.78 -5.73
CA ASP A 628 -14.89 -31.89 -5.11
C ASP A 628 -14.35 -31.10 -3.90
N HIS A 629 -13.07 -31.20 -3.60
CA HIS A 629 -12.45 -30.60 -2.42
C HIS A 629 -11.32 -29.64 -2.81
N PHE A 630 -11.11 -28.58 -2.04
CA PHE A 630 -10.01 -27.64 -2.26
C PHE A 630 -9.22 -27.38 -0.96
N TYR A 631 -7.91 -27.65 -0.97
CA TYR A 631 -7.03 -27.46 0.19
C TYR A 631 -5.53 -27.41 -0.20
N PRO A 632 -4.65 -26.81 0.63
CA PRO A 632 -3.20 -26.81 0.41
C PRO A 632 -2.52 -28.07 0.98
N ASN A 633 -1.32 -28.38 0.49
CA ASN A 633 -0.52 -29.49 1.02
C ASN A 633 -0.08 -29.23 2.47
N ILE A 634 0.26 -27.98 2.78
CA ILE A 634 0.72 -27.57 4.11
C ILE A 634 0.06 -26.25 4.49
N SER A 635 -0.47 -26.15 5.70
CA SER A 635 -0.73 -24.88 6.38
C SER A 635 0.09 -24.80 7.65
N GLY A 636 0.41 -23.59 8.09
CA GLY A 636 1.20 -23.41 9.29
C GLY A 636 1.08 -22.04 9.94
N VAL A 637 1.43 -22.01 11.23
CA VAL A 637 1.60 -20.80 12.03
C VAL A 637 3.03 -20.79 12.55
N LEU A 638 3.79 -19.75 12.18
CA LEU A 638 5.17 -19.54 12.55
C LEU A 638 5.28 -18.44 13.59
N ARG A 639 5.98 -18.68 14.69
CA ARG A 639 6.31 -17.66 15.70
C ARG A 639 7.82 -17.50 15.76
N SER A 640 8.27 -16.26 15.72
CA SER A 640 9.69 -15.90 15.89
C SER A 640 10.20 -16.08 17.32
N LEU A 641 9.31 -16.36 18.28
CA LEU A 641 9.65 -16.63 19.67
C LEU A 641 9.09 -18.00 20.07
N ASN A 642 9.96 -18.86 20.58
CA ASN A 642 9.61 -20.14 21.19
C ASN A 642 9.63 -19.99 22.70
N TYR A 643 8.45 -19.97 23.32
CA TYR A 643 8.36 -19.89 24.78
C TYR A 643 8.83 -21.19 25.46
N TYR A 644 8.88 -22.30 24.74
CA TYR A 644 9.18 -23.62 25.31
C TYR A 644 10.23 -24.35 24.48
N PRO A 645 11.49 -23.86 24.48
CA PRO A 645 12.58 -24.54 23.80
C PRO A 645 12.81 -25.93 24.41
N ILE A 646 12.97 -26.93 23.55
CA ILE A 646 13.24 -28.32 23.95
C ILE A 646 14.64 -28.70 23.49
N GLY A 647 15.41 -29.40 24.35
CA GLY A 647 16.72 -29.92 23.97
C GLY A 647 17.74 -28.81 23.71
N GLU A 648 18.16 -28.67 22.45
CA GLU A 648 19.15 -27.67 22.01
C GLU A 648 18.51 -26.39 21.42
N GLU A 649 17.19 -26.36 21.28
CA GLU A 649 16.46 -25.18 20.77
C GLU A 649 16.66 -23.95 21.67
N LYS A 650 16.61 -22.75 21.09
CA LYS A 650 16.58 -21.48 21.82
C LYS A 650 15.25 -20.75 21.65
N ALA A 651 14.98 -19.82 22.56
CA ALA A 651 13.77 -19.01 22.48
C ALA A 651 13.71 -18.17 21.19
N GLU A 652 14.85 -17.61 20.76
CA GLU A 652 14.95 -16.76 19.56
C GLU A 652 14.94 -17.55 18.24
N GLU A 653 15.01 -18.87 18.30
CA GLU A 653 14.99 -19.75 17.13
C GLU A 653 13.57 -20.04 16.63
N GLY A 654 12.55 -19.60 17.38
CA GLY A 654 11.17 -19.65 16.96
C GLY A 654 10.61 -21.07 16.83
N ILE A 655 9.33 -21.14 16.47
CA ILE A 655 8.55 -22.38 16.45
C ILE A 655 7.46 -22.32 15.38
N ALA A 656 7.26 -23.42 14.67
CA ALA A 656 6.21 -23.58 13.68
C ALA A 656 5.27 -24.73 14.07
N SER A 657 3.97 -24.51 13.90
CA SER A 657 2.95 -25.56 13.91
C SER A 657 2.55 -25.86 12.47
N LEU A 658 2.65 -27.12 12.04
CA LEU A 658 2.34 -27.57 10.68
C LEU A 658 1.13 -28.51 10.66
N ALA A 659 0.28 -28.37 9.64
CA ALA A 659 -0.86 -29.25 9.39
C ALA A 659 -1.11 -29.47 7.89
N LEU A 660 -1.72 -30.60 7.55
CA LEU A 660 -2.31 -30.85 6.24
C LEU A 660 -3.66 -30.12 6.15
N GLY A 661 -3.96 -29.54 4.98
CA GLY A 661 -5.25 -28.91 4.70
C GLY A 661 -5.32 -27.44 5.12
N LEU A 662 -6.54 -26.91 5.22
CA LEU A 662 -6.78 -25.49 5.52
C LEU A 662 -6.30 -25.10 6.93
N GLY A 663 -5.69 -23.91 7.04
CA GLY A 663 -5.11 -23.40 8.30
C GLY A 663 -6.10 -23.19 9.44
N LYS A 664 -7.42 -23.13 9.16
CA LYS A 664 -8.47 -23.12 10.20
C LYS A 664 -8.32 -24.30 11.17
N TYR A 665 -7.77 -25.44 10.71
CA TYR A 665 -7.50 -26.59 11.56
C TYR A 665 -6.51 -26.29 12.71
N ILE A 666 -5.50 -25.45 12.45
CA ILE A 666 -4.51 -25.03 13.46
C ILE A 666 -5.15 -24.02 14.42
N VAL A 667 -5.89 -23.06 13.86
CA VAL A 667 -6.59 -22.01 14.61
C VAL A 667 -7.60 -22.58 15.60
N ASP A 668 -8.35 -23.60 15.19
CA ASP A 668 -9.37 -24.29 16.01
C ASP A 668 -8.77 -25.28 17.03
N GLY A 669 -7.42 -25.34 17.14
CA GLY A 669 -6.71 -26.15 18.13
C GLY A 669 -6.57 -27.63 17.77
N GLY A 670 -6.54 -27.96 16.48
CA GLY A 670 -6.33 -29.32 15.97
C GLY A 670 -4.95 -29.93 16.30
N GLN A 671 -4.76 -31.21 15.97
CA GLN A 671 -3.50 -31.93 16.18
C GLN A 671 -2.47 -31.55 15.11
N THR A 672 -1.45 -30.79 15.49
CA THR A 672 -0.43 -30.26 14.58
C THR A 672 0.96 -30.77 14.91
N LEU A 673 1.87 -30.72 13.93
CA LEU A 673 3.28 -31.05 14.14
C LEU A 673 4.06 -29.81 14.58
N ARG A 674 4.73 -29.89 15.74
CA ARG A 674 5.59 -28.83 16.28
C ARG A 674 7.00 -28.97 15.72
N VAL A 675 7.54 -27.92 15.12
CA VAL A 675 8.87 -27.92 14.50
C VAL A 675 9.59 -26.60 14.77
N CYS A 676 10.84 -26.66 15.23
CA CYS A 676 11.73 -25.50 15.20
C CYS A 676 12.40 -25.41 13.81
N PRO A 677 12.26 -24.28 13.08
CA PRO A 677 12.86 -24.15 11.75
C PRO A 677 14.39 -24.29 11.70
N PHE A 678 15.11 -24.03 12.81
CA PHE A 678 16.56 -24.24 12.90
C PHE A 678 16.95 -25.68 13.22
N HIS A 679 16.04 -26.45 13.83
CA HIS A 679 16.23 -27.86 14.20
C HIS A 679 15.16 -28.76 13.54
N PRO A 680 15.01 -28.75 12.20
CA PRO A 680 13.88 -29.40 11.53
C PRO A 680 13.88 -30.94 11.65
N HIS A 681 14.99 -31.54 12.09
CA HIS A 681 15.13 -32.97 12.32
C HIS A 681 14.70 -33.40 13.75
N GLN A 682 14.54 -32.46 14.68
CA GLN A 682 14.22 -32.74 16.09
C GLN A 682 12.71 -32.65 16.33
N VAL A 683 11.94 -33.54 15.70
CA VAL A 683 10.47 -33.56 15.83
C VAL A 683 10.06 -34.51 16.96
N LEU A 684 9.67 -33.94 18.12
CA LEU A 684 9.31 -34.71 19.33
C LEU A 684 8.19 -35.72 19.07
N GLN A 685 7.14 -35.32 18.34
CA GLN A 685 6.01 -36.20 18.02
C GLN A 685 6.41 -37.42 17.17
N MET A 686 7.58 -37.38 16.51
CA MET A 686 8.09 -38.48 15.68
C MET A 686 9.22 -39.27 16.37
N SER A 687 9.47 -39.03 17.66
CA SER A 687 10.56 -39.66 18.42
C SER A 687 10.35 -41.16 18.67
N GLU A 688 9.12 -41.55 19.02
CA GLU A 688 8.72 -42.93 19.24
C GLU A 688 7.50 -43.28 18.38
N MET A 689 7.39 -44.55 17.98
CA MET A 689 6.31 -45.03 17.11
C MET A 689 4.92 -44.81 17.75
N GLU A 690 4.75 -45.14 19.03
CA GLU A 690 3.46 -45.00 19.72
C GLU A 690 3.03 -43.53 19.84
N ILE A 691 4.01 -42.64 20.09
CA ILE A 691 3.81 -41.19 20.14
C ILE A 691 3.38 -40.69 18.76
N ALA A 692 4.10 -41.07 17.69
CA ALA A 692 3.79 -40.68 16.31
C ALA A 692 2.37 -41.11 15.90
N LEU A 693 1.95 -42.32 16.26
CA LEU A 693 0.59 -42.80 15.96
C LEU A 693 -0.50 -42.08 16.79
N ARG A 694 -0.17 -41.55 17.97
CA ARG A 694 -1.12 -40.84 18.83
C ARG A 694 -1.23 -39.35 18.52
N GLU A 695 -0.11 -38.71 18.21
CA GLU A 695 0.04 -37.25 18.21
C GLU A 695 0.10 -36.63 16.81
N THR A 696 0.11 -37.46 15.76
CA THR A 696 0.00 -36.97 14.38
C THR A 696 -1.44 -36.86 13.91
N GLN A 697 -1.65 -35.89 13.00
CA GLN A 697 -2.94 -35.56 12.43
C GLN A 697 -3.66 -36.78 11.83
N THR A 698 -4.93 -36.96 12.19
CA THR A 698 -5.82 -38.02 11.64
C THR A 698 -6.93 -37.47 10.75
N GLN A 699 -7.24 -36.18 10.87
CA GLN A 699 -8.28 -35.47 10.14
C GLN A 699 -7.77 -34.10 9.68
N PHE A 700 -8.31 -33.57 8.59
CA PHE A 700 -7.95 -32.26 8.05
C PHE A 700 -9.18 -31.53 7.53
N TYR A 701 -9.02 -30.21 7.32
CA TYR A 701 -10.07 -29.36 6.76
C TYR A 701 -9.84 -29.08 5.28
N ALA A 702 -10.91 -29.19 4.50
CA ALA A 702 -10.95 -28.85 3.08
C ALA A 702 -12.21 -28.04 2.76
N LEU A 703 -12.15 -27.21 1.73
CA LEU A 703 -13.30 -26.45 1.25
C LEU A 703 -14.18 -27.35 0.36
N ASP A 704 -15.50 -27.35 0.59
CA ASP A 704 -16.47 -28.01 -0.29
C ASP A 704 -16.67 -27.18 -1.57
N MET A 705 -16.37 -27.78 -2.73
CA MET A 705 -16.57 -27.14 -4.04
C MET A 705 -17.97 -27.38 -4.63
N LYS A 706 -18.75 -28.32 -4.07
CA LYS A 706 -20.11 -28.68 -4.52
C LYS A 706 -21.21 -27.94 -3.76
N HIS A 707 -21.04 -27.72 -2.46
CA HIS A 707 -22.05 -27.00 -1.66
C HIS A 707 -22.03 -25.50 -1.95
N ILE A 708 -22.82 -25.12 -2.94
CA ILE A 708 -23.28 -23.74 -3.14
C ILE A 708 -24.53 -23.58 -2.25
N SER A 709 -24.35 -23.45 -0.93
CA SER A 709 -25.50 -23.18 -0.05
C SER A 709 -26.14 -21.85 -0.45
N GLU A 710 -27.44 -21.84 -0.72
CA GLU A 710 -28.21 -20.60 -0.88
C GLU A 710 -28.31 -19.84 0.45
N ASP A 711 -28.12 -20.53 1.58
CA ASP A 711 -28.26 -19.99 2.94
C ASP A 711 -26.89 -19.87 3.63
N PHE A 712 -26.34 -18.66 3.68
CA PHE A 712 -25.24 -18.32 4.59
C PHE A 712 -25.71 -18.48 6.05
N LYS A 713 -24.83 -19.01 6.90
CA LYS A 713 -25.12 -19.23 8.33
C LYS A 713 -24.21 -18.36 9.21
N VAL A 714 -24.63 -18.21 10.46
CA VAL A 714 -23.84 -17.55 11.52
C VAL A 714 -22.51 -18.30 11.72
N ASP A 715 -22.55 -19.63 11.66
CA ASP A 715 -21.35 -20.48 11.66
C ASP A 715 -20.53 -20.28 10.38
N ASP A 716 -19.27 -19.88 10.55
CA ASP A 716 -18.34 -19.56 9.47
C ASP A 716 -17.67 -20.81 8.85
N GLY A 717 -17.84 -21.98 9.49
CA GLY A 717 -17.39 -23.28 9.00
C GLY A 717 -18.41 -24.03 8.14
N PHE A 718 -19.54 -23.41 7.78
CA PHE A 718 -20.69 -24.12 7.18
C PHE A 718 -20.40 -24.89 5.88
N ASN A 719 -19.32 -24.54 5.17
CA ASN A 719 -18.89 -25.18 3.92
C ASN A 719 -17.46 -25.74 3.99
N ILE A 720 -16.96 -25.99 5.20
CA ILE A 720 -15.68 -26.65 5.45
C ILE A 720 -15.94 -28.11 5.81
N LEU A 721 -15.32 -29.01 5.05
CA LEU A 721 -15.41 -30.45 5.26
C LEU A 721 -14.31 -30.92 6.20
N LYS A 722 -14.67 -31.79 7.14
CA LYS A 722 -13.73 -32.52 8.00
C LYS A 722 -13.47 -33.90 7.43
N LEU A 723 -12.35 -34.05 6.73
CA LEU A 723 -11.96 -35.28 6.03
C LEU A 723 -10.94 -36.08 6.84
N ARG A 724 -10.82 -37.39 6.60
CA ARG A 724 -9.78 -38.22 7.22
C ARG A 724 -8.54 -38.22 6.33
N VAL A 725 -7.34 -38.30 6.93
CA VAL A 725 -6.08 -38.37 6.16
C VAL A 725 -6.05 -39.51 5.15
N LYS A 726 -6.74 -40.63 5.42
CA LYS A 726 -6.88 -41.73 4.48
C LYS A 726 -7.54 -41.31 3.16
N ASP A 727 -8.49 -40.39 3.21
CA ASP A 727 -9.24 -39.94 2.03
C ASP A 727 -8.32 -39.12 1.09
N ALA A 728 -7.33 -38.41 1.65
CA ALA A 728 -6.33 -37.65 0.90
C ALA A 728 -5.34 -38.52 0.11
N GLU A 729 -5.26 -39.84 0.38
CA GLU A 729 -4.41 -40.76 -0.40
C GLU A 729 -4.89 -40.86 -1.86
N ALA A 730 -6.21 -40.83 -2.08
CA ALA A 730 -6.80 -40.83 -3.42
C ALA A 730 -6.58 -39.51 -4.18
N ASP A 731 -6.37 -38.41 -3.45
CA ASP A 731 -6.13 -37.08 -4.00
C ASP A 731 -4.68 -36.89 -4.49
N GLY A 732 -3.76 -37.77 -4.10
CA GLY A 732 -2.32 -37.63 -4.39
C GLY A 732 -1.64 -36.48 -3.63
N SER A 733 -2.35 -35.80 -2.71
CA SER A 733 -1.86 -34.62 -2.00
C SER A 733 -0.81 -34.91 -0.92
N LEU A 734 -0.68 -36.18 -0.54
CA LEU A 734 0.17 -36.67 0.55
C LEU A 734 1.65 -36.85 0.18
N GLN A 735 1.98 -36.71 -1.10
CA GLN A 735 3.35 -36.86 -1.60
C GLN A 735 4.28 -35.84 -0.93
N TYR A 736 5.43 -36.30 -0.43
CA TYR A 736 6.46 -35.52 0.29
C TYR A 736 6.12 -35.07 1.72
N ILE A 737 4.90 -35.27 2.21
CA ILE A 737 4.50 -34.81 3.55
C ILE A 737 4.15 -35.96 4.52
N THR A 738 4.27 -37.21 4.08
CA THR A 738 3.77 -38.39 4.79
C THR A 738 4.85 -39.47 4.97
N SER A 739 4.84 -40.14 6.12
CA SER A 739 5.50 -41.42 6.37
C SER A 739 4.43 -42.53 6.51
N THR A 740 4.79 -43.79 6.23
CA THR A 740 3.87 -44.93 6.27
C THR A 740 4.23 -45.88 7.41
N TYR A 741 3.27 -46.12 8.31
CA TYR A 741 3.38 -47.13 9.36
C TYR A 741 3.02 -48.52 8.82
N SER A 742 3.96 -49.47 8.91
CA SER A 742 3.75 -50.89 8.61
C SER A 742 3.37 -51.64 9.88
N PRO A 743 2.14 -52.18 9.97
CA PRO A 743 1.74 -53.03 11.08
C PRO A 743 2.50 -54.37 11.14
N GLU A 744 3.01 -54.84 9.99
CA GLU A 744 3.75 -56.11 9.90
C GLU A 744 5.15 -56.00 10.50
N ASP A 745 5.84 -54.88 10.23
CA ASP A 745 7.20 -54.65 10.69
C ASP A 745 7.26 -53.90 12.03
N HIS A 746 6.11 -53.40 12.51
CA HIS A 746 6.03 -52.48 13.64
C HIS A 746 7.03 -51.31 13.49
N ALA A 747 7.04 -50.69 12.30
CA ALA A 747 7.98 -49.63 11.95
C ALA A 747 7.32 -48.53 11.09
N ILE A 748 7.87 -47.32 11.16
CA ILE A 748 7.48 -46.19 10.31
C ILE A 748 8.55 -46.01 9.23
N TYR A 749 8.14 -46.03 7.97
CA TYR A 749 9.01 -45.79 6.82
C TYR A 749 8.73 -44.41 6.23
N ASP A 750 9.77 -43.62 5.99
CA ASP A 750 9.62 -42.30 5.41
C ASP A 750 9.20 -42.36 3.94
N GLY A 751 8.06 -41.74 3.64
CA GLY A 751 7.45 -41.76 2.33
C GLY A 751 6.07 -42.41 2.30
N LEU A 752 5.44 -42.28 1.13
CA LEU A 752 4.12 -42.82 0.82
C LEU A 752 4.27 -44.20 0.17
N TYR A 753 4.00 -45.26 0.93
CA TYR A 753 4.03 -46.65 0.45
C TYR A 753 2.63 -47.24 0.42
N GLU A 754 2.38 -48.29 -0.39
CA GLU A 754 1.09 -48.97 -0.43
C GLU A 754 0.80 -49.70 0.89
N GLY A 755 -0.46 -49.65 1.34
CA GLY A 755 -0.87 -50.22 2.63
C GLY A 755 -0.45 -49.38 3.84
N GLY A 756 -0.71 -49.90 5.04
CA GLY A 756 -0.33 -49.24 6.30
C GLY A 756 -1.13 -47.97 6.65
N ARG A 757 -0.85 -47.38 7.82
CA ARG A 757 -1.43 -46.09 8.23
C ARG A 757 -0.53 -44.95 7.78
N LYS A 758 -1.11 -43.91 7.19
CA LYS A 758 -0.39 -42.68 6.81
C LYS A 758 -0.21 -41.78 8.03
N VAL A 759 1.02 -41.33 8.23
CA VAL A 759 1.46 -40.46 9.32
C VAL A 759 1.93 -39.15 8.71
N ILE A 760 1.26 -38.04 9.05
CA ILE A 760 1.64 -36.70 8.55
C ILE A 760 2.89 -36.23 9.29
N SER A 761 4.05 -36.55 8.71
CA SER A 761 5.39 -36.34 9.30
C SER A 761 6.13 -35.16 8.70
N PHE A 762 5.71 -34.68 7.53
CA PHE A 762 6.42 -33.68 6.72
C PHE A 762 7.88 -34.06 6.40
N CYS A 763 8.23 -35.35 6.44
CA CYS A 763 9.62 -35.83 6.30
C CYS A 763 10.31 -35.34 5.01
N GLY A 764 9.58 -35.26 3.89
CA GLY A 764 10.12 -34.81 2.61
C GLY A 764 10.59 -33.35 2.62
N VAL A 765 9.86 -32.46 3.31
CA VAL A 765 10.18 -31.03 3.39
C VAL A 765 11.06 -30.67 4.59
N LEU A 766 11.03 -31.45 5.66
CA LEU A 766 11.84 -31.20 6.86
C LEU A 766 13.22 -31.85 6.82
N GLN A 767 13.35 -33.05 6.22
CA GLN A 767 14.56 -33.86 6.31
C GLN A 767 15.17 -34.18 4.93
N GLN A 768 14.35 -34.32 3.89
CA GLN A 768 14.81 -34.76 2.57
C GLN A 768 15.06 -33.61 1.57
N ASN A 769 14.93 -32.35 2.01
CA ASN A 769 15.16 -31.15 1.20
C ASN A 769 14.39 -31.12 -0.13
N VAL A 770 13.18 -31.69 -0.18
CA VAL A 770 12.32 -31.62 -1.38
C VAL A 770 11.92 -30.18 -1.68
N PHE A 771 11.63 -29.41 -0.63
CA PHE A 771 11.29 -28.00 -0.67
C PHE A 771 11.96 -27.31 0.52
N PRO A 772 12.59 -26.13 0.35
CA PRO A 772 13.37 -25.46 1.40
C PRO A 772 12.46 -24.76 2.43
N LEU A 773 11.50 -25.50 3.01
CA LEU A 773 10.57 -24.94 3.99
C LEU A 773 11.30 -24.37 5.22
N PRO A 774 12.23 -25.09 5.87
CA PRO A 774 12.88 -24.59 7.08
C PRO A 774 13.61 -23.25 6.83
N GLU A 775 14.37 -23.14 5.73
CA GLU A 775 15.11 -21.93 5.39
C GLU A 775 14.17 -20.76 5.09
N LEU A 776 13.07 -21.02 4.38
CA LEU A 776 12.08 -19.98 4.08
C LEU A 776 11.35 -19.49 5.34
N LEU A 777 11.05 -20.39 6.28
CA LEU A 777 10.48 -20.00 7.58
C LEU A 777 11.48 -19.18 8.40
N GLN A 778 12.76 -19.57 8.43
CA GLN A 778 13.81 -18.79 9.08
C GLN A 778 13.92 -17.36 8.50
N MET A 779 13.85 -17.24 7.17
CA MET A 779 13.84 -15.93 6.50
C MET A 779 12.58 -15.12 6.83
N ALA A 780 11.40 -15.76 6.79
CA ALA A 780 10.13 -15.11 7.06
C ALA A 780 10.07 -14.52 8.48
N MET A 781 10.47 -15.29 9.49
CA MET A 781 10.49 -14.80 10.87
C MET A 781 11.56 -13.73 11.10
N THR A 782 12.76 -13.90 10.54
CA THR A 782 13.86 -12.93 10.71
C THR A 782 13.47 -11.59 10.08
N TYR A 783 13.00 -11.60 8.84
CA TYR A 783 12.69 -10.36 8.12
C TYR A 783 11.40 -9.73 8.64
N GLY A 784 10.41 -10.54 9.03
CA GLY A 784 9.21 -10.06 9.69
C GLY A 784 9.54 -9.36 11.01
N ALA A 785 10.37 -9.97 11.86
CA ALA A 785 10.76 -9.41 13.15
C ALA A 785 11.67 -8.18 13.02
N GLU A 786 12.63 -8.18 12.08
CA GLU A 786 13.47 -7.03 11.77
C GLU A 786 12.64 -5.82 11.32
N ALA A 787 11.69 -6.06 10.42
CA ALA A 787 10.86 -5.00 9.86
C ALA A 787 9.84 -4.46 10.88
N MET A 788 9.23 -5.34 11.71
CA MET A 788 8.34 -4.92 12.80
C MET A 788 9.07 -4.43 14.06
N ARG A 789 10.39 -4.64 14.15
CA ARG A 789 11.23 -4.38 15.33
C ARG A 789 10.73 -5.05 16.61
N ARG A 790 10.01 -6.16 16.47
CA ARG A 790 9.36 -6.95 17.53
C ARG A 790 9.24 -8.40 17.09
N PRO A 791 9.12 -9.38 18.02
CA PRO A 791 8.77 -10.73 17.64
C PRO A 791 7.41 -10.75 16.93
N VAL A 792 7.29 -11.60 15.91
CA VAL A 792 6.12 -11.76 15.05
C VAL A 792 5.59 -13.19 15.04
N GLU A 793 4.29 -13.30 14.79
CA GLU A 793 3.59 -14.51 14.36
C GLU A 793 3.20 -14.33 12.87
N ILE A 794 3.39 -15.38 12.07
CA ILE A 794 3.09 -15.39 10.63
C ILE A 794 2.28 -16.64 10.30
N GLU A 795 1.08 -16.45 9.73
CA GLU A 795 0.29 -17.52 9.14
C GLU A 795 0.76 -17.76 7.70
N PHE A 796 0.89 -19.02 7.29
CA PHE A 796 1.34 -19.37 5.94
C PHE A 796 0.67 -20.63 5.40
N ALA A 797 0.73 -20.80 4.07
CA ALA A 797 0.33 -22.04 3.39
C ALA A 797 1.32 -22.37 2.27
N VAL A 798 1.44 -23.66 1.94
CA VAL A 798 2.34 -24.17 0.90
C VAL A 798 1.58 -25.08 -0.06
N ASN A 799 1.75 -24.81 -1.35
CA ASN A 799 1.39 -25.72 -2.43
C ASN A 799 2.67 -26.38 -2.96
N LEU A 800 2.70 -27.72 -2.98
CA LEU A 800 3.82 -28.52 -3.49
C LEU A 800 3.40 -29.23 -4.77
N ASN A 801 4.25 -29.19 -5.78
CA ASN A 801 4.05 -29.85 -7.06
C ASN A 801 4.89 -31.13 -7.18
N ASP A 802 4.45 -32.04 -8.03
CA ASP A 802 5.10 -33.35 -8.25
C ASP A 802 6.52 -33.21 -8.82
N ASP A 803 6.82 -32.09 -9.47
CA ASP A 803 8.15 -31.75 -10.00
C ASP A 803 9.10 -31.15 -8.95
N ARG A 804 8.72 -31.21 -7.66
CA ARG A 804 9.44 -30.64 -6.51
C ARG A 804 9.54 -29.11 -6.51
N THR A 805 8.73 -28.44 -7.33
CA THR A 805 8.52 -27.00 -7.19
C THR A 805 7.43 -26.72 -6.16
N GLY A 806 7.48 -25.55 -5.53
CA GLY A 806 6.46 -25.15 -4.58
C GLY A 806 6.32 -23.65 -4.42
N GLU A 807 5.21 -23.26 -3.82
CA GLU A 807 4.87 -21.87 -3.55
C GLU A 807 4.52 -21.70 -2.07
N LEU A 808 5.27 -20.85 -1.37
CA LEU A 808 4.99 -20.43 0.00
C LEU A 808 4.21 -19.12 -0.03
N TYR A 809 3.02 -19.15 0.54
CA TYR A 809 2.16 -17.99 0.68
C TYR A 809 2.15 -17.50 2.13
N LEU A 810 2.53 -16.25 2.35
CA LEU A 810 2.37 -15.60 3.65
C LEU A 810 0.96 -15.00 3.71
N LEU A 811 0.16 -15.44 4.69
CA LEU A 811 -1.29 -15.17 4.76
C LEU A 811 -1.64 -14.07 5.76
N GLN A 812 -0.83 -13.89 6.79
CA GLN A 812 -1.00 -12.85 7.80
C GLN A 812 0.29 -12.69 8.60
N ILE A 813 0.53 -11.48 9.13
CA ILE A 813 1.58 -11.21 10.12
C ILE A 813 0.98 -10.44 11.29
N ARG A 814 1.41 -10.76 12.50
CA ARG A 814 1.01 -10.07 13.73
C ARG A 814 2.23 -9.90 14.65
N PRO A 815 2.32 -8.80 15.40
CA PRO A 815 3.30 -8.67 16.47
C PRO A 815 2.93 -9.56 17.67
N ILE A 816 3.91 -10.16 18.32
CA ILE A 816 3.74 -10.85 19.60
C ILE A 816 3.94 -9.81 20.72
N VAL A 817 3.01 -9.75 21.66
CA VAL A 817 3.09 -8.85 22.81
C VAL A 817 4.11 -9.40 23.82
N ASP A 818 5.19 -8.66 24.03
CA ASP A 818 6.22 -8.94 25.05
C ASP A 818 6.00 -8.00 26.25
N SER A 819 5.45 -8.52 27.35
CA SER A 819 5.19 -7.75 28.57
C SER A 819 6.47 -7.56 29.38
N LYS A 820 7.20 -6.48 29.08
CA LYS A 820 8.35 -6.03 29.88
C LYS A 820 7.91 -5.33 31.18
N GLN A 821 7.32 -6.06 32.11
CA GLN A 821 7.44 -5.68 33.52
C GLN A 821 8.72 -6.33 34.09
N MET A 822 9.33 -5.76 35.11
CA MET A 822 10.49 -6.36 35.79
C MET A 822 9.99 -6.88 37.14
N LEU A 823 10.00 -8.19 37.35
CA LEU A 823 10.01 -8.78 38.69
C LEU A 823 11.45 -8.75 39.24
N ASP A 824 11.65 -8.08 40.37
CA ASP A 824 12.92 -8.09 41.12
C ASP A 824 12.99 -9.26 42.14
N GLU A 825 11.92 -10.03 42.33
CA GLU A 825 11.85 -11.13 43.32
C GLU A 825 12.11 -12.51 42.67
N ASP A 826 12.91 -13.36 43.35
CA ASP A 826 13.18 -14.73 42.91
C ASP A 826 12.13 -15.72 43.46
N LEU A 827 11.16 -16.08 42.61
CA LEU A 827 10.01 -16.93 42.96
C LEU A 827 10.38 -18.35 43.44
N THR A 828 11.61 -18.80 43.14
CA THR A 828 12.13 -20.11 43.57
C THR A 828 12.44 -20.16 45.07
N THR A 829 12.55 -19.01 45.74
CA THR A 829 12.88 -18.93 47.17
C THR A 829 11.68 -19.09 48.10
N ILE A 830 10.46 -19.00 47.56
CA ILE A 830 9.21 -19.14 48.33
C ILE A 830 8.94 -20.64 48.58
N PRO A 831 8.64 -21.08 49.81
CA PRO A 831 8.38 -22.49 50.08
C PRO A 831 6.96 -22.93 49.69
N ASP A 832 6.82 -24.19 49.27
CA ASP A 832 5.57 -24.74 48.69
C ASP A 832 4.38 -24.81 49.68
N ASP A 833 4.65 -24.87 50.98
CA ASP A 833 3.62 -24.87 52.03
C ASP A 833 2.86 -23.54 52.12
N GLN A 834 3.45 -22.46 51.61
CA GLN A 834 2.84 -21.13 51.54
C GLN A 834 2.09 -20.89 50.22
N CYS A 835 2.20 -21.80 49.25
CA CYS A 835 1.63 -21.67 47.92
C CYS A 835 0.33 -22.46 47.80
N LEU A 836 -0.75 -21.80 47.36
CA LEU A 836 -1.97 -22.47 46.90
C LEU A 836 -1.69 -23.25 45.62
N LEU A 837 -0.88 -22.67 44.73
CA LEU A 837 -0.53 -23.23 43.43
C LEU A 837 0.89 -22.82 43.04
N ARG A 838 1.65 -23.74 42.46
CA ARG A 838 2.94 -23.48 41.79
C ARG A 838 2.94 -24.10 40.40
N SER A 839 3.49 -23.37 39.43
CA SER A 839 3.74 -23.86 38.08
C SER A 839 5.17 -23.50 37.64
N HIS A 840 5.89 -24.48 37.12
CA HIS A 840 7.19 -24.31 36.44
C HIS A 840 7.04 -24.08 34.94
N ASN A 841 5.79 -23.96 34.49
CA ASN A 841 5.39 -23.78 33.12
C ASN A 841 4.31 -22.71 33.07
N SER A 842 4.75 -21.46 33.24
CA SER A 842 3.88 -20.30 33.31
C SER A 842 4.19 -19.26 32.25
N LEU A 843 3.13 -18.59 31.81
CA LEU A 843 3.16 -17.44 30.93
C LEU A 843 2.41 -16.28 31.57
N GLY A 844 2.85 -15.08 31.23
CA GLY A 844 2.48 -13.87 31.95
C GLY A 844 3.68 -13.35 32.74
N HIS A 845 3.67 -12.05 33.01
CA HIS A 845 4.71 -11.42 33.80
C HIS A 845 4.08 -10.32 34.65
N GLY A 846 4.38 -10.32 35.96
CA GLY A 846 3.87 -9.34 36.90
C GLY A 846 3.34 -9.92 38.20
N VAL A 847 2.76 -9.04 39.03
CA VAL A 847 2.14 -9.37 40.32
C VAL A 847 0.70 -8.87 40.33
N SER A 848 -0.23 -9.68 40.83
CA SER A 848 -1.65 -9.34 40.99
C SER A 848 -2.11 -9.72 42.41
N ASP A 849 -2.79 -8.79 43.07
CA ASP A 849 -3.24 -8.89 44.47
C ASP A 849 -4.72 -8.50 44.64
N ASP A 850 -5.49 -8.58 43.55
CA ASP A 850 -6.90 -8.14 43.45
C ASP A 850 -7.91 -9.30 43.35
N VAL A 851 -7.45 -10.55 43.33
CA VAL A 851 -8.29 -11.74 43.07
C VAL A 851 -8.56 -12.52 44.35
N GLN A 852 -9.84 -12.74 44.69
CA GLN A 852 -10.27 -13.53 45.87
C GLN A 852 -10.91 -14.88 45.51
N ASP A 853 -11.36 -15.02 44.27
CA ASP A 853 -12.23 -16.09 43.84
C ASP A 853 -11.46 -17.13 43.02
N VAL A 854 -11.72 -18.42 43.29
CA VAL A 854 -11.16 -19.55 42.55
C VAL A 854 -12.30 -20.43 42.04
N VAL A 855 -12.30 -20.68 40.73
CA VAL A 855 -13.25 -21.54 40.02
C VAL A 855 -12.46 -22.73 39.47
N TYR A 856 -12.86 -23.95 39.85
CA TYR A 856 -12.17 -25.15 39.40
C TYR A 856 -13.13 -26.26 38.97
N VAL A 857 -12.68 -27.06 38.00
CA VAL A 857 -13.40 -28.24 37.52
C VAL A 857 -13.15 -29.41 38.46
N LYS A 858 -14.22 -30.10 38.85
CA LYS A 858 -14.16 -31.31 39.68
C LYS A 858 -13.67 -32.49 38.86
N THR A 859 -12.39 -32.82 39.02
CA THR A 859 -11.72 -33.96 38.35
C THR A 859 -11.69 -35.21 39.24
N ASP A 860 -12.82 -35.57 39.85
CA ASP A 860 -12.91 -36.82 40.63
C ASP A 860 -12.97 -38.06 39.71
N SER A 861 -13.10 -39.26 40.30
CA SER A 861 -13.15 -40.54 39.55
C SER A 861 -14.32 -40.67 38.56
N SER A 862 -15.25 -39.71 38.52
CA SER A 862 -16.37 -39.67 37.57
C SER A 862 -16.11 -38.79 36.34
N PHE A 863 -14.99 -38.06 36.29
CA PHE A 863 -14.65 -37.18 35.16
C PHE A 863 -14.42 -37.98 33.87
N THR A 864 -15.02 -37.53 32.78
CA THR A 864 -14.79 -38.07 31.42
C THR A 864 -14.82 -36.90 30.43
N ALA A 865 -13.91 -36.89 29.46
CA ALA A 865 -13.78 -35.82 28.45
C ALA A 865 -15.06 -35.60 27.61
N SER A 866 -15.98 -36.57 27.58
CA SER A 866 -17.32 -36.40 26.98
C SER A 866 -18.16 -35.30 27.64
N ASN A 867 -17.86 -34.93 28.89
CA ASN A 867 -18.58 -33.90 29.63
C ASN A 867 -18.02 -32.49 29.41
N ASN A 868 -16.89 -32.36 28.70
CA ASN A 868 -16.22 -31.07 28.44
C ASN A 868 -17.14 -30.01 27.82
N PRO A 869 -18.06 -30.31 26.88
CA PRO A 869 -19.01 -29.31 26.38
C PRO A 869 -19.94 -28.75 27.46
N THR A 870 -20.48 -29.62 28.33
CA THR A 870 -21.33 -29.18 29.45
C THR A 870 -20.54 -28.34 30.46
N ILE A 871 -19.26 -28.66 30.68
CA ILE A 871 -18.37 -27.89 31.54
C ILE A 871 -18.16 -26.48 30.97
N ALA A 872 -18.01 -26.34 29.65
CA ALA A 872 -17.88 -25.04 28.99
C ALA A 872 -19.11 -24.14 29.25
N ASP A 873 -20.32 -24.69 29.16
CA ASP A 873 -21.58 -23.97 29.44
C ASP A 873 -21.67 -23.53 30.92
N GLU A 874 -21.28 -24.41 31.85
CA GLU A 874 -21.25 -24.10 33.29
C GLU A 874 -20.27 -22.95 33.61
N ILE A 875 -19.10 -22.95 32.96
CA ILE A 875 -18.08 -21.92 33.12
C ILE A 875 -18.55 -20.58 32.54
N GLU A 876 -19.16 -20.58 31.34
CA GLU A 876 -19.71 -19.37 30.73
C GLU A 876 -20.72 -18.69 31.68
N ARG A 877 -21.59 -19.48 32.32
CA ARG A 877 -22.58 -18.98 33.28
C ARG A 877 -21.93 -18.32 34.49
N ILE A 878 -20.84 -18.88 35.00
CA ILE A 878 -20.10 -18.30 36.12
C ILE A 878 -19.39 -17.01 35.67
N ASN A 879 -18.68 -17.05 34.54
CA ASN A 879 -17.95 -15.91 33.99
C ASN A 879 -18.86 -14.68 33.81
N ARG A 880 -20.09 -14.87 33.33
CA ARG A 880 -21.07 -13.79 33.17
C ARG A 880 -21.37 -13.05 34.48
N LYS A 881 -21.46 -13.77 35.61
CA LYS A 881 -21.68 -13.14 36.93
C LYS A 881 -20.48 -12.31 37.39
N PHE A 882 -19.28 -12.75 37.05
CA PHE A 882 -18.04 -12.01 37.34
C PHE A 882 -17.95 -10.74 36.50
N LEU A 883 -18.30 -10.80 35.21
CA LEU A 883 -18.42 -9.62 34.34
C LEU A 883 -19.48 -8.63 34.85
N ASP A 884 -20.67 -9.09 35.25
CA ASP A 884 -21.75 -8.24 35.77
C ASP A 884 -21.38 -7.53 37.09
N THR A 885 -20.40 -8.06 37.83
CA THR A 885 -19.95 -7.51 39.12
C THR A 885 -18.58 -6.85 39.07
N ASP A 886 -17.96 -6.77 37.89
CA ASP A 886 -16.62 -6.25 37.65
C ASP A 886 -15.56 -6.88 38.58
N LYS A 887 -15.60 -8.22 38.68
CA LYS A 887 -14.68 -9.03 39.50
C LYS A 887 -13.94 -10.04 38.65
N ASN A 888 -12.75 -10.41 39.09
CA ASN A 888 -11.91 -11.41 38.43
C ASN A 888 -11.74 -12.68 39.29
N TYR A 889 -11.34 -13.78 38.64
CA TYR A 889 -11.14 -15.07 39.33
C TYR A 889 -9.97 -15.89 38.76
N VAL A 890 -9.51 -16.91 39.50
CA VAL A 890 -8.57 -17.94 39.03
C VAL A 890 -9.37 -19.13 38.48
N LEU A 891 -9.10 -19.57 37.25
CA LEU A 891 -9.75 -20.70 36.60
C LEU A 891 -8.80 -21.91 36.53
N ILE A 892 -9.25 -23.09 36.99
CA ILE A 892 -8.45 -24.33 36.98
C ILE A 892 -9.25 -25.47 36.35
N GLY A 893 -8.68 -26.22 35.40
CA GLY A 893 -9.38 -27.36 34.80
C GLY A 893 -8.52 -28.26 33.93
N PRO A 894 -9.03 -29.46 33.57
CA PRO A 894 -8.26 -30.49 32.89
C PRO A 894 -8.15 -30.28 31.38
N GLY A 895 -7.00 -30.65 30.82
CA GLY A 895 -6.74 -30.61 29.37
C GLY A 895 -6.65 -29.19 28.81
N ARG A 896 -6.94 -29.04 27.51
CA ARG A 896 -6.82 -27.76 26.80
C ARG A 896 -7.98 -26.81 27.05
N TRP A 897 -7.70 -25.52 27.25
CA TRP A 897 -8.76 -24.50 27.17
C TRP A 897 -8.95 -24.03 25.72
N GLY A 898 -10.19 -24.08 25.23
CA GLY A 898 -10.57 -23.56 23.91
C GLY A 898 -10.29 -24.48 22.73
N SER A 899 -10.17 -25.79 22.96
CA SER A 899 -10.11 -26.78 21.87
C SER A 899 -11.50 -27.08 21.32
N SER A 900 -11.64 -27.09 19.99
CA SER A 900 -12.87 -27.55 19.32
C SER A 900 -13.10 -29.06 19.44
N ASP A 901 -12.08 -29.84 19.83
CA ASP A 901 -12.19 -31.28 20.09
C ASP A 901 -12.39 -31.53 21.60
N PRO A 902 -13.59 -31.98 22.02
CA PRO A 902 -13.86 -32.27 23.43
C PRO A 902 -12.92 -33.31 24.04
N TRP A 903 -12.30 -34.17 23.23
CA TRP A 903 -11.34 -35.15 23.74
C TRP A 903 -9.97 -34.54 24.04
N LEU A 904 -9.65 -33.36 23.51
CA LEU A 904 -8.41 -32.66 23.81
C LEU A 904 -8.57 -31.61 24.91
N GLY A 905 -9.77 -31.11 25.14
CA GLY A 905 -10.01 -30.13 26.20
C GLY A 905 -11.42 -29.59 26.29
N ILE A 906 -11.58 -28.50 27.05
CA ILE A 906 -12.85 -27.83 27.30
C ILE A 906 -13.09 -26.79 26.19
N PRO A 907 -14.19 -26.90 25.39
CA PRO A 907 -14.45 -26.06 24.22
C PRO A 907 -15.04 -24.69 24.59
N VAL A 908 -14.32 -23.91 25.41
CA VAL A 908 -14.68 -22.53 25.73
C VAL A 908 -14.25 -21.57 24.62
N LYS A 909 -15.07 -20.55 24.35
CA LYS A 909 -14.61 -19.36 23.60
C LYS A 909 -14.05 -18.33 24.58
N TRP A 910 -13.28 -17.36 24.09
CA TRP A 910 -12.74 -16.30 24.95
C TRP A 910 -13.81 -15.56 25.78
N PRO A 911 -14.98 -15.16 25.23
CA PRO A 911 -16.04 -14.53 26.03
C PRO A 911 -16.57 -15.39 27.17
N HIS A 912 -16.37 -16.72 27.13
CA HIS A 912 -16.85 -17.63 28.17
C HIS A 912 -15.98 -17.60 29.43
N ILE A 913 -14.78 -17.03 29.36
CA ILE A 913 -13.79 -17.02 30.45
C ILE A 913 -13.05 -15.69 30.60
N SER A 914 -13.56 -14.63 29.97
CA SER A 914 -12.89 -13.33 29.84
C SER A 914 -12.64 -12.60 31.17
N ALA A 915 -13.31 -12.98 32.27
CA ALA A 915 -13.06 -12.43 33.61
C ALA A 915 -12.00 -13.24 34.41
N ALA A 916 -11.43 -14.29 33.82
CA ALA A 916 -10.34 -15.03 34.46
C ALA A 916 -9.04 -14.19 34.44
N ARG A 917 -8.40 -14.02 35.61
CA ARG A 917 -7.10 -13.36 35.76
C ARG A 917 -5.93 -14.34 35.64
N VAL A 918 -6.20 -15.59 35.99
CA VAL A 918 -5.28 -16.72 35.83
C VAL A 918 -6.08 -17.90 35.29
N ILE A 919 -5.52 -18.61 34.32
CA ILE A 919 -6.04 -19.86 33.78
C ILE A 919 -5.00 -20.94 33.98
N VAL A 920 -5.44 -22.10 34.44
CA VAL A 920 -4.59 -23.25 34.74
C VAL A 920 -5.08 -24.46 33.95
N GLU A 921 -4.19 -25.03 33.13
CA GLU A 921 -4.37 -26.34 32.49
C GLU A 921 -3.78 -27.44 33.38
N GLU A 922 -4.62 -28.39 33.80
CA GLU A 922 -4.25 -29.54 34.61
C GLU A 922 -4.09 -30.79 33.72
N GLY A 923 -2.91 -31.41 33.76
CA GLY A 923 -2.68 -32.74 33.19
C GLY A 923 -3.05 -33.85 34.18
N LEU A 924 -3.92 -34.78 33.78
CA LEU A 924 -4.30 -35.93 34.61
C LEU A 924 -3.56 -37.20 34.20
N GLU A 925 -3.43 -38.17 35.11
CA GLU A 925 -2.66 -39.41 34.91
C GLU A 925 -3.08 -40.21 33.66
N HIS A 926 -4.38 -40.21 33.34
CA HIS A 926 -4.99 -40.87 32.17
C HIS A 926 -5.56 -39.88 31.12
N TYR A 927 -5.29 -38.59 31.26
CA TYR A 927 -5.74 -37.54 30.34
C TYR A 927 -4.60 -36.54 30.11
N ARG A 928 -3.69 -36.94 29.21
CA ARG A 928 -2.42 -36.25 28.93
C ARG A 928 -2.55 -35.52 27.59
N VAL A 929 -2.78 -34.22 27.65
CA VAL A 929 -2.87 -33.37 26.47
C VAL A 929 -1.81 -32.27 26.60
N ASP A 930 -1.03 -32.05 25.55
CA ASP A 930 -0.02 -30.98 25.56
C ASP A 930 -0.68 -29.61 25.68
N PRO A 931 -0.06 -28.64 26.37
CA PRO A 931 -0.65 -27.33 26.61
C PRO A 931 -0.95 -26.53 25.32
N SER A 932 -1.95 -25.66 25.40
CA SER A 932 -2.50 -24.93 24.25
C SER A 932 -1.58 -23.80 23.77
N GLN A 933 -0.58 -24.11 22.95
CA GLN A 933 0.33 -23.09 22.39
C GLN A 933 -0.07 -22.57 21.00
N GLY A 934 -1.05 -23.18 20.35
CA GLY A 934 -1.32 -22.99 18.91
C GLY A 934 -2.47 -22.05 18.53
N THR A 935 -3.35 -21.69 19.45
CA THR A 935 -4.67 -21.11 19.13
C THR A 935 -4.71 -19.59 19.25
N HIS A 936 -5.60 -18.90 18.50
CA HIS A 936 -5.83 -17.45 18.67
C HIS A 936 -6.22 -17.06 20.10
N PHE A 937 -6.80 -18.01 20.82
CA PHE A 937 -7.05 -17.97 22.26
C PHE A 937 -5.80 -17.56 23.09
N PHE A 938 -4.60 -18.03 22.70
CA PHE A 938 -3.33 -17.72 23.37
C PHE A 938 -2.90 -16.24 23.26
N GLN A 939 -3.21 -15.60 22.13
CA GLN A 939 -2.88 -14.18 21.94
C GLN A 939 -3.71 -13.28 22.84
N ASN A 940 -4.99 -13.60 23.04
CA ASN A 940 -5.85 -12.84 23.93
C ASN A 940 -5.32 -12.91 25.36
N LEU A 941 -4.91 -14.10 25.83
CA LEU A 941 -4.34 -14.29 27.17
C LEU A 941 -3.15 -13.38 27.47
N THR A 942 -2.14 -13.41 26.59
CA THR A 942 -0.92 -12.59 26.74
C THR A 942 -1.21 -11.09 26.71
N SER A 943 -2.20 -10.66 25.93
CA SER A 943 -2.49 -9.24 25.74
C SER A 943 -3.28 -8.61 26.88
N PHE A 944 -4.18 -9.38 27.51
CA PHE A 944 -4.94 -8.94 28.70
C PHE A 944 -4.16 -9.12 30.01
N GLY A 945 -2.91 -9.61 29.93
CA GLY A 945 -2.08 -9.89 31.10
C GLY A 945 -2.68 -10.99 31.99
N VAL A 946 -3.40 -11.93 31.39
CA VAL A 946 -3.93 -13.11 32.08
C VAL A 946 -2.80 -14.12 32.26
N GLY A 947 -2.60 -14.57 33.49
CA GLY A 947 -1.63 -15.62 33.80
C GLY A 947 -2.07 -16.95 33.19
N TYR A 948 -1.18 -17.65 32.52
CA TYR A 948 -1.50 -18.96 31.93
C TYR A 948 -0.52 -20.01 32.45
N PHE A 949 -1.02 -20.93 33.25
CA PHE A 949 -0.21 -21.90 33.98
C PHE A 949 -0.52 -23.31 33.49
N THR A 950 0.51 -24.13 33.36
CA THR A 950 0.34 -25.57 33.16
C THR A 950 0.84 -26.28 34.41
N ILE A 951 0.07 -27.24 34.91
CA ILE A 951 0.45 -28.09 36.03
C ILE A 951 0.23 -29.56 35.68
N ASN A 952 1.22 -30.38 36.01
CA ASN A 952 1.20 -31.83 35.83
C ASN A 952 1.53 -32.50 37.19
N PRO A 953 0.57 -32.57 38.12
CA PRO A 953 0.81 -33.14 39.44
C PRO A 953 1.37 -34.57 39.40
N TYR A 954 1.00 -35.35 38.38
CA TYR A 954 1.47 -36.73 38.17
C TYR A 954 2.95 -36.85 37.78
N LYS A 955 3.60 -35.75 37.36
CA LYS A 955 5.03 -35.69 36.98
C LYS A 955 5.88 -34.90 37.98
N GLU A 956 5.31 -34.49 39.11
CA GLU A 956 5.95 -33.53 40.04
C GLU A 956 6.31 -32.19 39.36
N ASP A 957 5.57 -31.82 38.31
CA ASP A 957 5.79 -30.60 37.51
C ASP A 957 4.65 -29.62 37.80
N GLY A 958 4.78 -28.89 38.90
CA GLY A 958 3.75 -27.99 39.44
C GLY A 958 2.66 -28.71 40.24
N PHE A 959 1.96 -27.96 41.10
CA PHE A 959 0.90 -28.48 41.96
C PHE A 959 -0.13 -27.41 42.31
N TYR A 960 -1.29 -27.85 42.79
CA TYR A 960 -2.25 -27.00 43.50
C TYR A 960 -2.82 -27.74 44.71
N GLN A 961 -3.08 -27.03 45.80
CA GLN A 961 -3.58 -27.61 47.05
C GLN A 961 -5.10 -27.83 46.98
N ARG A 962 -5.54 -28.83 46.21
CA ARG A 962 -6.97 -29.16 46.03
C ARG A 962 -7.71 -29.38 47.36
N SER A 963 -7.06 -30.01 48.34
CA SER A 963 -7.63 -30.25 49.67
C SER A 963 -8.03 -28.97 50.40
N VAL A 964 -7.28 -27.87 50.21
CA VAL A 964 -7.60 -26.56 50.77
C VAL A 964 -8.84 -25.98 50.10
N LEU A 965 -8.93 -26.07 48.77
CA LEU A 965 -10.11 -25.62 48.02
C LEU A 965 -11.36 -26.42 48.38
N ASP A 966 -11.23 -27.74 48.51
CA ASP A 966 -12.35 -28.63 48.83
C ASP A 966 -12.86 -28.43 50.27
N ALA A 967 -12.02 -27.97 51.20
CA ALA A 967 -12.37 -27.69 52.59
C ALA A 967 -13.12 -26.36 52.78
N LEU A 968 -12.99 -25.40 51.85
CA LEU A 968 -13.67 -24.12 51.91
C LEU A 968 -15.16 -24.23 51.55
N PRO A 969 -16.04 -23.41 52.15
CA PRO A 969 -17.45 -23.37 51.77
C PRO A 969 -17.59 -22.92 50.31
N ALA A 970 -18.31 -23.70 49.50
CA ALA A 970 -18.60 -23.33 48.11
C ALA A 970 -19.54 -22.12 48.09
N VAL A 971 -19.18 -21.08 47.33
CA VAL A 971 -20.07 -19.96 47.02
C VAL A 971 -21.15 -20.43 46.05
N GLU A 972 -20.75 -21.21 45.06
CA GLU A 972 -21.63 -21.89 44.12
C GLU A 972 -21.00 -23.23 43.76
N GLU A 973 -21.81 -24.28 43.73
CA GLU A 973 -21.39 -25.61 43.27
C GLU A 973 -22.41 -26.13 42.26
N ILE A 974 -21.93 -26.43 41.06
CA ILE A 974 -22.70 -27.00 39.95
C ILE A 974 -22.26 -28.46 39.79
N GLN A 975 -22.73 -29.17 38.76
CA GLN A 975 -22.47 -30.58 38.58
C GLN A 975 -20.97 -30.85 38.42
N TRP A 976 -20.26 -30.05 37.62
CA TRP A 976 -18.84 -30.26 37.32
C TRP A 976 -17.94 -29.12 37.79
N VAL A 977 -18.47 -27.92 37.99
CA VAL A 977 -17.69 -26.74 38.39
C VAL A 977 -17.97 -26.33 39.84
N ARG A 978 -16.93 -25.97 40.59
CA ARG A 978 -17.02 -25.45 41.96
C ARG A 978 -16.34 -24.08 42.06
N HIS A 979 -17.01 -23.14 42.72
CA HIS A 979 -16.53 -21.78 42.98
C HIS A 979 -16.35 -21.57 44.49
N VAL A 980 -15.14 -21.18 44.90
CA VAL A 980 -14.79 -20.84 46.28
C VAL A 980 -14.22 -19.42 46.37
N ARG A 981 -14.37 -18.79 47.54
CA ARG A 981 -13.90 -17.43 47.81
C ARG A 981 -13.04 -17.39 49.07
N PHE A 982 -11.88 -16.75 48.96
CA PHE A 982 -11.02 -16.46 50.11
C PHE A 982 -11.42 -15.13 50.78
N PRO A 983 -11.21 -14.99 52.10
CA PRO A 983 -11.52 -13.75 52.82
C PRO A 983 -10.61 -12.58 52.42
N ASN A 984 -9.35 -12.87 52.11
CA ASN A 984 -8.34 -11.89 51.66
C ASN A 984 -7.93 -12.21 50.21
N PRO A 985 -7.52 -11.20 49.42
CA PRO A 985 -7.01 -11.41 48.07
C PRO A 985 -5.78 -12.33 48.04
N LEU A 986 -5.68 -13.13 46.98
CA LEU A 986 -4.55 -14.00 46.68
C LEU A 986 -3.45 -13.18 46.02
N LYS A 987 -2.20 -13.39 46.45
CA LYS A 987 -1.02 -12.80 45.80
C LYS A 987 -0.54 -13.73 44.68
N ILE A 988 -0.74 -13.32 43.44
CA ILE A 988 -0.35 -14.03 42.22
C ILE A 988 0.96 -13.42 41.72
N MET A 989 1.97 -14.25 41.46
CA MET A 989 3.27 -13.83 40.95
C MET A 989 3.67 -14.67 39.75
N MET A 990 4.15 -14.02 38.68
CA MET A 990 4.45 -14.66 37.41
C MET A 990 5.77 -14.13 36.85
N ASP A 991 6.76 -14.99 36.66
CA ASP A 991 8.01 -14.70 35.96
C ASP A 991 8.08 -15.50 34.66
N GLY A 992 7.48 -14.97 33.60
CA GLY A 992 7.52 -15.57 32.27
C GLY A 992 8.91 -15.74 31.63
N LYS A 993 9.99 -15.12 32.16
CA LYS A 993 11.35 -15.37 31.65
C LYS A 993 11.95 -16.65 32.23
N LYS A 994 11.68 -16.92 33.51
CA LYS A 994 12.09 -18.15 34.19
C LYS A 994 11.04 -19.25 34.10
N GLN A 995 9.86 -18.94 33.55
CA GLN A 995 8.67 -19.81 33.48
C GLN A 995 8.09 -20.20 34.83
N GLU A 996 8.45 -19.49 35.90
CA GLU A 996 7.99 -19.75 37.26
C GLU A 996 6.78 -18.88 37.60
N ALA A 997 5.71 -19.48 38.15
CA ALA A 997 4.60 -18.74 38.74
C ALA A 997 4.07 -19.43 39.99
N LEU A 998 3.54 -18.62 40.90
CA LEU A 998 2.91 -19.09 42.12
C LEU A 998 1.75 -18.21 42.55
N ILE A 999 0.80 -18.84 43.23
CA ILE A 999 -0.31 -18.18 43.91
C ILE A 999 -0.13 -18.46 45.39
N MET A 1000 0.07 -17.42 46.20
CA MET A 1000 0.24 -17.54 47.65
C MET A 1000 -1.11 -17.80 48.32
N LEU A 1001 -1.09 -18.62 49.37
CA LEU A 1001 -2.18 -18.65 50.34
C LEU A 1001 -2.26 -17.29 51.03
N PRO A 1002 -3.47 -16.77 51.34
CA PRO A 1002 -3.59 -15.54 52.09
C PRO A 1002 -2.98 -15.74 53.47
N GLN A 1003 -2.01 -14.91 53.85
CA GLN A 1003 -1.48 -14.92 55.22
C GLN A 1003 -2.57 -14.39 56.17
N GLU A 1004 -2.85 -15.12 57.25
CA GLU A 1004 -3.59 -14.55 58.37
C GLU A 1004 -2.77 -13.36 58.89
N GLU A 1005 -3.33 -12.15 58.85
CA GLU A 1005 -2.75 -11.03 59.58
C GLU A 1005 -2.63 -11.49 61.04
N LYS A 1006 -1.39 -11.67 61.51
CA LYS A 1006 -1.14 -11.70 62.94
C LYS A 1006 -1.52 -10.32 63.47
N GLU A 1007 -2.69 -10.24 64.11
CA GLU A 1007 -3.13 -9.09 64.90
C GLU A 1007 -2.03 -8.53 65.80
#